data_AF-A0A832K0Q6-F1
#
_entry.id   AF-A0A832K0Q6-F1
#
_cell.length_a   1.000
_cell.length_b   1.000
_cell.length_c   1.000
_cell.angle_alpha   90.00
_cell.angle_beta   90.00
_cell.angle_gamma   90.00
#
_symmetry.space_group_name_H-M   'P 1'
#
loop_
_entity.id
_entity.type
_entity.pdbx_description
1 polymer ?
#
loop_
_entity_poly.entity_id
_entity_poly.type
_entity_poly.pdbx_seq_one_letter_code
_entity_poly.pdbx_strand_id
1 'polypeptide(L)'
;MESAQKDPLVDYASWNRLDVNENANRYQGPSSFFAWLLDKYMERDAYEILPPHLVKAHASGDIYIHKLPHSVFIPYCTGHSLARLLEKGLRTVTIISRPARHFDTFVDHIANFLITMQHYFTGAQALSKVEWYAGPFLRNDKLNYKQIKQQIQRLLYNLNYPTRIGLQTPFTNFTITMDAAKKALEGDKAIYGGVEVGVLGEYEEEAKIFLKALIELYSEGDSVGQPFTFPIPTLMVTAKWIWEDPEIHEAVFKTASKRGSFYWLNTRIVDPDAAYAMCLHESERVIIKDGCAVRVVEIGEVFDEYSGGREAVESDGAEWYKPAREFSVLAFDFDIKTLAWRRVRRFLVKKSRRAVRITLSDGRVFVVTPDHPIPVYSKHKKRVELREAGSLLGIKKLSAYKIPVIMHEIPGEYVRLKGEIEITVDEGFARFLGVYYGDGTLIRNKHNAARMSNPSVLREGYYLSGVQFSINKSEVETINFITNYAEKIGWSVREWNDPRYPGVHYIAIYSAPLARLLWDNGVSPYSDEKRVPWFIYSSPPSVRLSFIRGLLEADGYFRLNSKNKERAQWELHIKNRALAEDVVLLASMTGIPAYLRRNRNGTYVVYFPARPNGNFETSILTKHKRDELVAWVNIKSVEEVVFDSEQRFIDVEVDGVHYFVHSLGVITHNCCRLSIDKRELLYTVRNSKFALSSLRKDIEAMREEYWRTVERQRFGGLWALPDITGSVNVVDVNLPRIALESKSEESRFWELYDERLKLVREAVNWFRNRYTYILKNYPNFYAMIMEYMPEFPSSHFNTIGLIGLPEAAAILMGDPRLWLDGSRRDWLRAAELMRRIVEYTTKTARKWMLEEGVPWNVEEVPGESASPKLAMLDLKRYSELREFMPDPENPVYATSIVPYYANMELPDRIEVEQRVQRYFTGGVMMHIFLGEEPEPEALADLAKKLTQTELIYWSYTPAVTHCNTCEKTFTGLYTKCPSCGSENIDVWSRIIGYYRPLRNWNPQRRKEFWTRKHYVF
;
A
#
# COMPACT_ATOMS: atom_id res chain seq x y z
N MET A 1 53.67 28.04 31.16
CA MET A 1 53.25 26.65 31.46
C MET A 1 52.01 26.39 30.65
N GLU A 2 52.24 25.91 29.43
CA GLU A 2 51.22 25.62 28.43
C GLU A 2 50.27 24.53 28.93
N SER A 3 48.99 24.65 28.56
CA SER A 3 47.90 23.78 28.97
C SER A 3 48.25 22.31 28.78
N ALA A 4 48.47 21.58 29.87
CA ALA A 4 48.58 20.12 29.84
C ALA A 4 47.39 19.57 29.07
N GLN A 5 47.65 18.89 27.95
CA GLN A 5 46.63 18.29 27.11
C GLN A 5 45.82 17.33 28.00
N LYS A 6 44.55 17.64 28.21
CA LYS A 6 43.67 16.91 29.12
C LYS A 6 43.58 15.45 28.63
N ASP A 7 43.87 14.49 29.50
CA ASP A 7 43.84 13.06 29.15
C ASP A 7 42.43 12.68 28.65
N PRO A 8 42.26 12.26 27.38
CA PRO A 8 40.96 11.93 26.82
C PRO A 8 40.29 10.74 27.53
N LEU A 9 41.06 9.88 28.21
CA LEU A 9 40.51 8.80 29.02
C LEU A 9 39.70 9.34 30.20
N VAL A 10 40.14 10.44 30.84
CA VAL A 10 39.42 11.07 31.96
C VAL A 10 38.07 11.61 31.50
N ASP A 11 38.04 12.26 30.32
CA ASP A 11 36.79 12.77 29.75
C ASP A 11 35.84 11.62 29.36
N TYR A 12 36.35 10.53 28.79
CA TYR A 12 35.57 9.34 28.47
C TYR A 12 35.03 8.63 29.73
N ALA A 13 35.88 8.41 30.73
CA ALA A 13 35.55 7.70 31.97
C ALA A 13 34.47 8.41 32.81
N SER A 14 34.27 9.72 32.59
CA SER A 14 33.18 10.46 33.23
C SER A 14 31.79 9.93 32.86
N TRP A 15 31.61 9.31 31.68
CA TRP A 15 30.37 8.68 31.21
C TRP A 15 29.10 9.54 31.37
N ASN A 16 29.29 10.86 31.27
CA ASN A 16 28.26 11.86 31.49
C ASN A 16 28.23 12.90 30.36
N ARG A 17 28.71 12.53 29.17
CA ARG A 17 28.73 13.39 27.99
C ARG A 17 27.94 12.78 26.86
N LEU A 18 27.24 13.63 26.10
CA LEU A 18 26.44 13.20 24.95
C LEU A 18 27.28 12.53 23.86
N ASP A 19 28.53 12.98 23.63
CA ASP A 19 29.44 12.38 22.64
C ASP A 19 30.00 11.01 23.09
N VAL A 20 30.08 10.77 24.40
CA VAL A 20 30.50 9.47 24.95
C VAL A 20 29.35 8.47 24.91
N ASN A 21 28.16 8.91 25.34
CA ASN A 21 26.93 8.11 25.44
C ASN A 21 26.00 8.29 24.23
N GLU A 22 26.54 8.50 23.03
CA GLU A 22 25.75 8.70 21.81
C GLU A 22 24.83 7.50 21.47
N ASN A 23 25.17 6.31 21.97
CA ASN A 23 24.42 5.08 21.79
C ASN A 23 24.38 4.27 23.10
N ALA A 24 23.20 4.04 23.64
CA ALA A 24 22.97 3.32 24.90
C ALA A 24 23.32 1.83 24.83
N ASN A 25 23.53 1.29 23.62
CA ASN A 25 24.10 -0.04 23.39
C ASN A 25 25.63 -0.10 23.65
N ARG A 26 26.29 0.97 24.13
CA ARG A 26 27.71 0.92 24.51
C ARG A 26 27.89 0.64 25.99
N TYR A 27 28.99 -0.05 26.31
CA TYR A 27 29.48 -0.26 27.67
C TYR A 27 30.85 0.38 27.87
N GLN A 28 31.17 0.75 29.11
CA GLN A 28 32.50 1.26 29.45
C GLN A 28 33.55 0.16 29.27
N GLY A 29 34.68 0.54 28.69
CA GLY A 29 35.87 -0.30 28.66
C GLY A 29 36.85 0.09 27.57
N PRO A 30 38.04 -0.53 27.52
CA PRO A 30 39.12 -0.11 26.63
C PRO A 30 38.71 -0.07 25.15
N SER A 31 38.03 -1.10 24.65
CA SER A 31 37.60 -1.14 23.23
C SER A 31 36.55 -0.08 22.89
N SER A 32 35.70 0.29 23.86
CA SER A 32 34.71 1.36 23.74
C SER A 32 35.36 2.75 23.78
N PHE A 33 36.39 2.92 24.62
CA PHE A 33 37.24 4.11 24.61
C PHE A 33 37.96 4.29 23.27
N PHE A 34 38.58 3.24 22.74
CA PHE A 34 39.27 3.29 21.45
C PHE A 34 38.29 3.57 20.29
N ALA A 35 37.09 2.99 20.32
CA ALA A 35 36.06 3.29 19.33
C ALA A 35 35.64 4.77 19.39
N TRP A 36 35.45 5.33 20.58
CA TRP A 36 35.12 6.75 20.76
C TRP A 36 36.26 7.68 20.29
N LEU A 37 37.52 7.33 20.56
CA LEU A 37 38.66 8.08 20.02
C LEU A 37 38.69 8.01 18.49
N LEU A 38 38.48 6.83 17.93
CA LEU A 38 38.44 6.62 16.48
C LEU A 38 37.34 7.47 15.84
N ASP A 39 36.13 7.48 16.41
CA ASP A 39 35.00 8.30 15.97
C ASP A 39 35.43 9.78 15.87
N LYS A 40 36.13 10.31 16.88
CA LYS A 40 36.61 11.70 16.91
C LYS A 40 37.67 12.00 15.86
N TYR A 41 38.62 11.11 15.64
CA TYR A 41 39.67 11.33 14.64
C TYR A 41 39.14 11.21 13.21
N MET A 42 38.23 10.28 12.97
CA MET A 42 37.63 10.05 11.66
C MET A 42 36.64 11.14 11.23
N GLU A 43 36.10 11.92 12.17
CA GLU A 43 35.10 12.95 11.87
C GLU A 43 35.62 13.97 10.84
N ARG A 44 36.86 14.44 10.99
CA ARG A 44 37.48 15.37 10.04
C ARG A 44 37.58 14.77 8.64
N ASP A 45 38.10 13.55 8.55
CA ASP A 45 38.35 12.89 7.27
C ASP A 45 37.01 12.55 6.57
N ALA A 46 35.97 12.20 7.34
CA ALA A 46 34.62 12.00 6.81
C ALA A 46 34.02 13.28 6.21
N TYR A 47 34.25 14.43 6.84
CA TYR A 47 33.82 15.74 6.33
C TYR A 47 34.57 16.16 5.05
N GLU A 48 35.82 15.75 4.88
CA GLU A 48 36.56 16.01 3.63
C GLU A 48 36.08 15.14 2.46
N ILE A 49 35.54 13.95 2.74
CA ILE A 49 35.01 13.04 1.72
C ILE A 49 33.60 13.46 1.25
N LEU A 50 32.80 14.03 2.14
CA LEU A 50 31.43 14.46 1.86
C LEU A 50 31.39 15.79 1.08
N PRO A 51 30.33 16.03 0.27
CA PRO A 51 30.11 17.33 -0.35
C PRO A 51 30.07 18.46 0.69
N PRO A 52 30.84 19.57 0.51
CA PRO A 52 30.99 20.60 1.53
C PRO A 52 29.68 21.25 2.02
N HIS A 53 28.69 21.41 1.13
CA HIS A 53 27.40 21.98 1.50
C HIS A 53 26.55 21.03 2.34
N LEU A 54 26.68 19.71 2.16
CA LEU A 54 26.02 18.72 3.00
C LEU A 54 26.66 18.65 4.39
N VAL A 55 27.99 18.76 4.47
CA VAL A 55 28.71 18.89 5.75
C VAL A 55 28.24 20.14 6.49
N LYS A 56 28.13 21.27 5.78
CA LYS A 56 27.61 22.52 6.35
C LYS A 56 26.19 22.36 6.86
N ALA A 57 25.29 21.74 6.08
CA ALA A 57 23.90 21.51 6.46
C ALA A 57 23.76 20.55 7.65
N HIS A 58 24.64 19.55 7.75
CA HIS A 58 24.72 18.67 8.91
C HIS A 58 25.19 19.43 10.17
N ALA A 59 26.30 20.16 10.05
CA ALA A 59 26.90 20.90 11.15
C ALA A 59 26.03 22.06 11.66
N SER A 60 25.23 22.70 10.79
CA SER A 60 24.27 23.74 11.17
C SER A 60 22.99 23.19 11.80
N GLY A 61 22.72 21.89 11.65
CA GLY A 61 21.49 21.25 12.10
C GLY A 61 20.29 21.44 11.17
N ASP A 62 20.51 21.79 9.89
CA ASP A 62 19.43 21.83 8.88
C ASP A 62 18.98 20.41 8.50
N ILE A 63 19.94 19.48 8.44
CA ILE A 63 19.73 18.04 8.27
C ILE A 63 20.58 17.27 9.29
N TYR A 64 20.25 16.00 9.55
CA TYR A 64 21.10 15.12 10.37
C TYR A 64 21.44 13.84 9.64
N ILE A 65 22.72 13.64 9.31
CA ILE A 65 23.20 12.42 8.64
C ILE A 65 23.52 11.39 9.72
N HIS A 66 22.83 10.25 9.69
CA HIS A 66 23.03 9.21 10.70
C HIS A 66 24.36 8.48 10.55
N LYS A 67 24.88 8.03 11.70
CA LYS A 67 26.05 7.16 11.84
C LYS A 67 27.35 7.73 11.25
N LEU A 68 27.46 9.05 11.11
CA LEU A 68 28.77 9.66 10.85
C LEU A 68 29.73 9.42 12.03
N PRO A 69 31.04 9.21 11.77
CA PRO A 69 31.68 9.16 10.45
C PRO A 69 31.56 7.81 9.72
N HIS A 70 31.10 6.75 10.40
CA HIS A 70 31.08 5.38 9.87
C HIS A 70 30.25 5.18 8.59
N SER A 71 29.15 5.92 8.43
CA SER A 71 28.28 5.84 7.26
C SER A 71 28.99 6.22 5.95
N VAL A 72 30.15 6.87 5.98
CA VAL A 72 30.96 7.09 4.77
C VAL A 72 31.50 5.78 4.17
N PHE A 73 31.57 4.71 4.99
CA PHE A 73 32.19 3.43 4.65
C PHE A 73 31.24 2.24 4.80
N ILE A 74 30.35 2.27 5.80
CA ILE A 74 29.53 1.11 6.18
C ILE A 74 28.05 1.47 6.06
N PRO A 75 27.24 0.71 5.30
CA PRO A 75 25.81 0.97 5.12
C PRO A 75 25.01 0.87 6.43
N TYR A 76 23.75 1.32 6.39
CA TYR A 76 22.92 1.41 7.59
C TYR A 76 22.40 0.07 8.10
N CYS A 77 21.24 -0.41 7.66
CA CYS A 77 20.58 -1.58 8.26
C CYS A 77 20.10 -2.58 7.21
N THR A 78 19.83 -3.83 7.63
CA THR A 78 19.30 -4.86 6.72
C THR A 78 18.56 -5.98 7.45
N GLY A 79 17.53 -6.51 6.81
CA GLY A 79 16.97 -7.84 7.04
C GLY A 79 17.67 -8.85 6.16
N HIS A 80 17.90 -10.06 6.66
CA HIS A 80 18.63 -11.12 5.97
C HIS A 80 17.72 -12.29 5.61
N SER A 81 18.05 -13.01 4.53
CA SER A 81 17.41 -14.28 4.22
C SER A 81 18.02 -15.42 5.03
N LEU A 82 17.22 -15.95 5.96
CA LEU A 82 17.59 -17.14 6.71
C LEU A 82 17.69 -18.37 5.80
N ALA A 83 16.80 -18.51 4.81
CA ALA A 83 16.90 -19.59 3.81
C ALA A 83 18.28 -19.63 3.13
N ARG A 84 18.76 -18.47 2.66
CA ARG A 84 20.07 -18.36 1.99
C ARG A 84 21.23 -18.77 2.90
N LEU A 85 21.17 -18.43 4.19
CA LEU A 85 22.15 -18.89 5.18
C LEU A 85 22.09 -20.41 5.35
N LEU A 86 20.89 -20.99 5.41
CA LEU A 86 20.71 -22.44 5.59
C LEU A 86 21.08 -23.25 4.35
N GLU A 87 20.88 -22.71 3.15
CA GLU A 87 21.26 -23.32 1.88
C GLU A 87 22.77 -23.35 1.69
N LYS A 88 23.44 -22.21 1.97
CA LYS A 88 24.88 -22.06 1.75
C LYS A 88 25.74 -22.62 2.89
N GLY A 89 25.21 -22.69 4.10
CA GLY A 89 26.03 -22.73 5.32
C GLY A 89 26.64 -21.36 5.63
N LEU A 90 27.52 -21.30 6.63
CA LEU A 90 28.16 -20.06 7.07
C LEU A 90 29.56 -19.93 6.46
N ARG A 91 29.70 -19.03 5.48
CA ARG A 91 30.92 -18.74 4.74
C ARG A 91 31.44 -17.38 5.20
N THR A 92 32.53 -17.39 5.95
CA THR A 92 33.20 -16.18 6.44
C THR A 92 34.56 -16.03 5.77
N VAL A 93 35.23 -14.90 6.01
CA VAL A 93 36.59 -14.67 5.53
C VAL A 93 37.63 -15.62 6.13
N THR A 94 37.35 -16.23 7.29
CA THR A 94 38.28 -17.13 7.99
C THR A 94 37.93 -18.61 7.86
N ILE A 95 36.63 -18.95 7.83
CA ILE A 95 36.15 -20.33 7.81
C ILE A 95 34.87 -20.47 6.99
N ILE A 96 34.72 -21.62 6.32
CA ILE A 96 33.55 -21.98 5.53
C ILE A 96 32.93 -23.23 6.15
N SER A 97 31.73 -23.13 6.72
CA SER A 97 30.97 -24.25 7.23
C SER A 97 29.99 -24.80 6.19
N ARG A 98 29.74 -26.12 6.23
CA ARG A 98 28.67 -26.75 5.45
C ARG A 98 27.31 -26.38 6.04
N PRO A 99 26.21 -26.46 5.26
CA PRO A 99 24.85 -26.30 5.77
C PRO A 99 24.56 -27.08 7.06
N ALA A 100 23.80 -26.45 7.96
CA ALA A 100 23.44 -27.05 9.25
C ALA A 100 22.61 -28.33 9.04
N ARG A 101 22.84 -29.34 9.89
CA ARG A 101 22.07 -30.61 9.92
C ARG A 101 21.51 -30.96 11.29
N HIS A 102 21.82 -30.15 12.30
CA HIS A 102 21.35 -30.30 13.67
C HIS A 102 20.95 -28.94 14.23
N PHE A 103 20.04 -28.92 15.19
CA PHE A 103 19.46 -27.70 15.76
C PHE A 103 20.50 -26.84 16.49
N ASP A 104 21.50 -27.47 17.11
CA ASP A 104 22.63 -26.74 17.70
C ASP A 104 23.40 -25.96 16.63
N THR A 105 23.72 -26.58 15.50
CA THR A 105 24.43 -25.97 14.38
C THR A 105 23.57 -24.88 13.72
N PHE A 106 22.25 -25.07 13.65
CA PHE A 106 21.30 -24.03 13.23
C PHE A 106 21.41 -22.78 14.11
N VAL A 107 21.38 -22.97 15.44
CA VAL A 107 21.55 -21.88 16.42
C VAL A 107 22.90 -21.19 16.25
N ASP A 108 23.98 -21.95 16.12
CA ASP A 108 25.33 -21.39 15.97
C ASP A 108 25.51 -20.65 14.64
N HIS A 109 24.91 -21.14 13.55
CA HIS A 109 24.92 -20.46 12.27
C HIS A 109 24.22 -19.11 12.36
N ILE A 110 23.02 -19.04 12.96
CA ILE A 110 22.29 -17.77 13.11
C ILE A 110 23.09 -16.80 13.97
N ALA A 111 23.56 -17.23 15.15
CA ALA A 111 24.30 -16.38 16.06
C ALA A 111 25.58 -15.83 15.41
N ASN A 112 26.42 -16.71 14.85
CA ASN A 112 27.69 -16.32 14.24
C ASN A 112 27.48 -15.52 12.96
N PHE A 113 26.43 -15.80 12.18
CA PHE A 113 26.09 -15.00 11.01
C PHE A 113 25.75 -13.55 11.41
N LEU A 114 24.85 -13.33 12.37
CA LEU A 114 24.47 -11.99 12.82
C LEU A 114 25.64 -11.26 13.48
N ILE A 115 26.46 -11.97 14.28
CA ILE A 115 27.69 -11.43 14.88
C ILE A 115 28.72 -11.05 13.81
N THR A 116 28.77 -11.74 12.68
CA THR A 116 29.69 -11.38 11.59
C THR A 116 29.13 -10.22 10.77
N MET A 117 27.85 -10.27 10.40
CA MET A 117 27.20 -9.28 9.55
C MET A 117 27.12 -7.88 10.16
N GLN A 118 27.05 -7.76 11.50
CA GLN A 118 27.05 -6.45 12.18
C GLN A 118 28.32 -5.62 11.95
N HIS A 119 29.42 -6.22 11.46
CA HIS A 119 30.63 -5.49 11.09
C HIS A 119 30.50 -4.82 9.71
N TYR A 120 29.52 -5.24 8.92
CA TYR A 120 29.25 -4.75 7.57
C TYR A 120 28.05 -3.78 7.52
N PHE A 121 27.37 -3.57 8.65
CA PHE A 121 26.23 -2.65 8.79
C PHE A 121 26.28 -1.86 10.10
N THR A 122 25.95 -0.57 10.05
CA THR A 122 26.01 0.32 11.22
C THR A 122 24.74 0.28 12.10
N GLY A 123 23.62 -0.19 11.57
CA GLY A 123 22.31 -0.29 12.20
C GLY A 123 21.86 -1.72 12.50
N ALA A 124 20.55 -1.92 12.63
CA ALA A 124 19.95 -3.19 13.02
C ALA A 124 20.08 -4.28 11.95
N GLN A 125 20.12 -5.54 12.40
CA GLN A 125 20.15 -6.74 11.58
C GLN A 125 18.92 -7.60 11.90
N ALA A 126 18.06 -7.85 10.92
CA ALA A 126 16.80 -8.56 11.15
C ALA A 126 16.78 -9.97 10.52
N LEU A 127 16.07 -10.89 11.16
CA LEU A 127 15.63 -12.16 10.57
C LEU A 127 14.12 -12.29 10.75
N SER A 128 13.48 -12.99 9.82
CA SER A 128 12.05 -13.28 9.86
C SER A 128 11.81 -14.79 9.79
N LYS A 129 10.69 -15.26 10.36
CA LYS A 129 10.26 -16.67 10.31
C LYS A 129 11.26 -17.64 10.96
N VAL A 130 12.04 -17.17 11.94
CA VAL A 130 13.09 -17.98 12.59
C VAL A 130 12.49 -19.22 13.26
N GLU A 131 11.30 -19.08 13.83
CA GLU A 131 10.52 -20.16 14.44
C GLU A 131 10.15 -21.26 13.45
N TRP A 132 9.85 -20.89 12.21
CA TRP A 132 9.47 -21.83 11.15
C TRP A 132 10.70 -22.52 10.55
N TYR A 133 11.78 -21.78 10.31
CA TYR A 133 13.04 -22.35 9.83
C TYR A 133 13.71 -23.29 10.84
N ALA A 134 13.41 -23.16 12.14
CA ALA A 134 13.85 -24.12 13.15
C ALA A 134 13.14 -25.49 13.02
N GLY A 135 11.92 -25.51 12.46
CA GLY A 135 11.03 -26.67 12.42
C GLY A 135 11.67 -27.96 11.90
N PRO A 136 12.29 -27.98 10.71
CA PRO A 136 12.94 -29.17 10.17
C PRO A 136 14.02 -29.78 11.08
N PHE A 137 14.78 -28.92 11.76
CA PHE A 137 15.85 -29.34 12.66
C PHE A 137 15.27 -29.98 13.93
N LEU A 138 14.24 -29.34 14.50
CA LEU A 138 13.54 -29.85 15.69
C LEU A 138 12.89 -31.21 15.42
N ARG A 139 12.21 -31.35 14.28
CA ARG A 139 11.58 -32.61 13.85
C ARG A 139 12.59 -33.73 13.66
N ASN A 140 13.72 -33.44 13.03
CA ASN A 140 14.74 -34.44 12.74
C ASN A 140 15.50 -34.88 14.01
N ASP A 141 15.91 -33.93 14.85
CA ASP A 141 16.73 -34.22 16.03
C ASP A 141 15.92 -34.82 17.19
N LYS A 142 14.59 -34.73 17.15
CA LYS A 142 13.66 -35.28 18.16
C LYS A 142 14.02 -34.85 19.59
N LEU A 143 14.42 -33.60 19.74
CA LEU A 143 14.81 -33.01 21.02
C LEU A 143 13.61 -32.85 21.94
N ASN A 144 13.82 -33.05 23.24
CA ASN A 144 12.80 -32.70 24.23
C ASN A 144 12.79 -31.18 24.51
N TYR A 145 11.72 -30.68 25.12
CA TYR A 145 11.53 -29.25 25.39
C TYR A 145 12.70 -28.60 26.15
N LYS A 146 13.29 -29.30 27.14
CA LYS A 146 14.43 -28.79 27.91
C LYS A 146 15.66 -28.59 27.03
N GLN A 147 15.93 -29.53 26.12
CA GLN A 147 17.03 -29.40 25.16
C GLN A 147 16.78 -28.25 24.18
N ILE A 148 15.55 -28.10 23.69
CA ILE A 148 15.17 -27.01 22.78
C ILE A 148 15.36 -25.65 23.46
N LYS A 149 14.80 -25.48 24.66
CA LYS A 149 14.93 -24.26 25.47
C LYS A 149 16.40 -23.94 25.79
N GLN A 150 17.22 -24.94 26.08
CA GLN A 150 18.66 -24.75 26.31
C GLN A 150 19.38 -24.19 25.07
N GLN A 151 19.05 -24.66 23.87
CA GLN A 151 19.67 -24.17 22.63
C GLN A 151 19.17 -22.76 22.28
N ILE A 152 17.89 -22.46 22.50
CA ILE A 152 17.36 -21.10 22.31
C ILE A 152 17.96 -20.13 23.35
N GLN A 153 18.17 -20.58 24.59
CA GLN A 153 18.90 -19.82 25.60
C GLN A 153 20.32 -19.50 25.12
N ARG A 154 21.04 -20.48 24.57
CA ARG A 154 22.36 -20.27 23.98
C ARG A 154 22.33 -19.20 22.89
N LEU A 155 21.30 -19.21 22.02
CA LEU A 155 21.11 -18.18 21.00
C LEU A 155 20.95 -16.78 21.61
N LEU A 156 20.05 -16.63 22.60
CA LEU A 156 19.79 -15.35 23.25
C LEU A 156 21.04 -14.79 23.93
N TYR A 157 21.78 -15.60 24.68
CA TYR A 157 22.98 -15.15 25.38
C TYR A 157 24.06 -14.70 24.39
N ASN A 158 24.29 -15.47 23.32
CA ASN A 158 25.26 -15.10 22.28
C ASN A 158 24.92 -13.77 21.60
N LEU A 159 23.63 -13.45 21.42
CA LEU A 159 23.19 -12.19 20.83
C LEU A 159 23.19 -11.00 21.81
N ASN A 160 23.42 -11.23 23.11
CA ASN A 160 23.55 -10.19 24.13
C ASN A 160 24.97 -10.04 24.68
N TYR A 161 25.96 -10.82 24.20
CA TYR A 161 27.36 -10.54 24.50
C TYR A 161 27.89 -9.38 23.65
N PRO A 162 28.79 -8.53 24.20
CA PRO A 162 29.29 -7.33 23.52
C PRO A 162 30.37 -7.65 22.49
N THR A 163 29.98 -8.28 21.39
CA THR A 163 30.89 -8.75 20.32
C THR A 163 31.19 -7.71 19.24
N ARG A 164 30.48 -6.58 19.24
CA ARG A 164 30.65 -5.50 18.26
C ARG A 164 31.71 -4.49 18.72
N ILE A 165 32.29 -3.78 17.75
CA ILE A 165 33.20 -2.66 18.02
C ILE A 165 32.60 -1.67 19.03
N GLY A 166 33.41 -1.31 20.01
CA GLY A 166 33.03 -0.41 21.09
C GLY A 166 32.23 -1.04 22.22
N LEU A 167 32.43 -2.35 22.48
CA LEU A 167 31.70 -3.13 23.49
C LEU A 167 30.18 -2.97 23.34
N GLN A 168 29.68 -3.13 22.12
CA GLN A 168 28.24 -3.14 21.86
C GLN A 168 27.76 -4.56 21.61
N THR A 169 26.52 -4.85 22.00
CA THR A 169 25.89 -6.12 21.62
C THR A 169 25.34 -6.03 20.20
N PRO A 170 25.24 -7.15 19.46
CA PRO A 170 24.58 -7.16 18.16
C PRO A 170 23.18 -6.56 18.22
N PHE A 171 22.92 -5.54 17.39
CA PHE A 171 21.58 -4.98 17.28
C PHE A 171 20.76 -5.88 16.35
N THR A 172 20.03 -6.83 16.94
CA THR A 172 19.25 -7.82 16.20
C THR A 172 17.76 -7.71 16.44
N ASN A 173 16.96 -8.13 15.46
CA ASN A 173 15.50 -8.14 15.51
C ASN A 173 14.95 -9.41 14.88
N PHE A 174 14.03 -10.09 15.55
CA PHE A 174 13.33 -11.25 15.00
C PHE A 174 11.86 -10.91 14.75
N THR A 175 11.44 -10.98 13.50
CA THR A 175 10.03 -10.94 13.13
C THR A 175 9.45 -12.35 13.28
N ILE A 176 8.58 -12.51 14.28
CA ILE A 176 7.88 -13.76 14.57
C ILE A 176 6.52 -13.69 13.85
N THR A 177 6.36 -14.51 12.83
CA THR A 177 5.19 -14.46 11.95
C THR A 177 4.03 -15.31 12.45
N MET A 178 4.31 -16.39 13.18
CA MET A 178 3.28 -17.35 13.64
C MET A 178 2.37 -17.76 12.46
N ASP A 179 1.07 -17.96 12.69
CA ASP A 179 0.05 -18.28 11.68
C ASP A 179 -0.52 -17.05 10.92
N ALA A 180 0.05 -15.86 11.12
CA ALA A 180 -0.41 -14.64 10.47
C ALA A 180 0.04 -14.49 9.01
N ALA A 181 1.05 -15.23 8.57
CA ALA A 181 1.66 -15.12 7.24
C ALA A 181 1.42 -16.37 6.36
N LYS A 182 0.15 -16.76 6.20
CA LYS A 182 -0.25 -18.03 5.57
C LYS A 182 0.37 -18.25 4.19
N LYS A 183 0.48 -17.23 3.36
CA LYS A 183 1.07 -17.36 2.01
C LYS A 183 2.56 -17.67 2.06
N ALA A 184 3.27 -17.06 3.00
CA ALA A 184 4.66 -17.40 3.24
C ALA A 184 4.76 -18.84 3.77
N LEU A 185 3.87 -19.26 4.65
CA LEU A 185 3.87 -20.63 5.18
C LEU A 185 3.57 -21.69 4.11
N GLU A 186 2.67 -21.39 3.17
CA GLU A 186 2.31 -22.28 2.07
C GLU A 186 3.31 -22.25 0.90
N GLY A 187 4.05 -21.14 0.73
CA GLY A 187 4.88 -20.88 -0.45
C GLY A 187 6.39 -20.83 -0.22
N ASP A 188 6.84 -20.53 1.00
CA ASP A 188 8.26 -20.48 1.35
C ASP A 188 8.78 -21.87 1.72
N LYS A 189 10.00 -22.13 1.27
CA LYS A 189 10.66 -23.42 1.40
C LYS A 189 11.29 -23.59 2.77
N ALA A 190 11.03 -24.72 3.40
CA ALA A 190 11.77 -25.17 4.56
C ALA A 190 13.11 -25.77 4.12
N ILE A 191 14.21 -25.37 4.78
CA ILE A 191 15.57 -25.77 4.40
C ILE A 191 16.19 -26.59 5.53
N TYR A 192 16.75 -27.75 5.17
CA TYR A 192 17.49 -28.62 6.08
C TYR A 192 18.67 -29.27 5.37
N GLY A 193 19.86 -29.25 5.98
CA GLY A 193 21.06 -29.85 5.38
C GLY A 193 21.50 -29.21 4.06
N GLY A 194 21.04 -27.98 3.77
CA GLY A 194 21.32 -27.25 2.53
C GLY A 194 20.35 -27.52 1.39
N VAL A 195 19.28 -28.29 1.63
CA VAL A 195 18.28 -28.64 0.62
C VAL A 195 16.86 -28.31 1.10
N GLU A 196 15.97 -28.10 0.15
CA GLU A 196 14.53 -27.96 0.39
C GLU A 196 13.93 -29.29 0.85
N VAL A 197 13.17 -29.26 1.95
CA VAL A 197 12.58 -30.46 2.57
C VAL A 197 11.06 -30.37 2.76
N GLY A 198 10.43 -29.30 2.26
CA GLY A 198 8.99 -29.05 2.37
C GLY A 198 8.68 -27.57 2.39
N VAL A 199 7.45 -27.21 2.74
CA VAL A 199 7.04 -25.81 2.96
C VAL A 199 7.06 -25.49 4.45
N LEU A 200 7.26 -24.22 4.81
CA LEU A 200 7.36 -23.81 6.22
C LEU A 200 6.13 -24.19 7.05
N GLY A 201 4.93 -24.09 6.48
CA GLY A 201 3.66 -24.37 7.16
C GLY A 201 3.49 -25.82 7.65
N GLU A 202 4.28 -26.77 7.15
CA GLU A 202 4.25 -28.16 7.61
C GLU A 202 4.85 -28.36 9.01
N TYR A 203 5.52 -27.35 9.57
CA TYR A 203 6.27 -27.42 10.83
C TYR A 203 5.64 -26.61 11.97
N GLU A 204 4.30 -26.52 11.99
CA GLU A 204 3.54 -25.73 12.96
C GLU A 204 3.83 -26.11 14.41
N GLU A 205 3.83 -27.41 14.72
CA GLU A 205 4.07 -27.89 16.09
C GLU A 205 5.47 -27.53 16.59
N GLU A 206 6.49 -27.71 15.74
CA GLU A 206 7.86 -27.34 16.08
C GLU A 206 8.04 -25.83 16.23
N ALA A 207 7.40 -25.04 15.37
CA ALA A 207 7.42 -23.58 15.45
C ALA A 207 6.77 -23.04 16.73
N LYS A 208 5.64 -23.64 17.18
CA LYS A 208 5.01 -23.31 18.48
C LYS A 208 5.93 -23.62 19.64
N ILE A 209 6.59 -24.78 19.64
CA ILE A 209 7.54 -25.18 20.69
C ILE A 209 8.71 -24.18 20.76
N PHE A 210 9.28 -23.80 19.61
CA PHE A 210 10.33 -22.80 19.53
C PHE A 210 9.86 -21.46 20.11
N LEU A 211 8.68 -20.99 19.68
CA LEU A 211 8.10 -19.72 20.11
C LEU A 211 7.87 -19.68 21.62
N LYS A 212 7.26 -20.73 22.18
CA LYS A 212 7.01 -20.84 23.62
C LYS A 212 8.31 -20.75 24.40
N ALA A 213 9.33 -21.55 24.03
CA ALA A 213 10.63 -21.53 24.70
C ALA A 213 11.33 -20.17 24.60
N LEU A 214 11.24 -19.50 23.45
CA LEU A 214 11.77 -18.15 23.26
C LEU A 214 11.10 -17.14 24.19
N ILE A 215 9.77 -17.15 24.28
CA ILE A 215 8.99 -16.22 25.11
C ILE A 215 9.25 -16.44 26.60
N GLU A 216 9.29 -17.69 27.05
CA GLU A 216 9.60 -18.01 28.45
C GLU A 216 10.97 -17.47 28.86
N LEU A 217 11.98 -17.60 27.99
CA LEU A 217 13.32 -17.06 28.24
C LEU A 217 13.33 -15.53 28.32
N TYR A 218 12.54 -14.82 27.49
CA TYR A 218 12.37 -13.37 27.64
C TYR A 218 11.73 -13.01 28.98
N SER A 219 10.76 -13.80 29.45
CA SER A 219 10.11 -13.61 30.75
C SER A 219 11.08 -13.77 31.92
N GLU A 220 11.93 -14.80 31.85
CA GLU A 220 12.96 -15.13 32.84
C GLU A 220 14.02 -14.01 32.92
N GLY A 221 14.57 -13.61 31.77
CA GLY A 221 15.72 -12.70 31.68
C GLY A 221 17.05 -13.44 31.87
N ASP A 222 18.10 -12.68 32.16
CA ASP A 222 19.42 -13.26 32.50
C ASP A 222 19.45 -13.91 33.89
N SER A 223 20.62 -14.37 34.34
CA SER A 223 20.76 -15.06 35.64
C SER A 223 20.36 -14.23 36.86
N VAL A 224 20.34 -12.90 36.76
CA VAL A 224 19.89 -11.97 37.81
C VAL A 224 18.55 -11.31 37.47
N GLY A 225 17.87 -11.84 36.45
CA GLY A 225 16.56 -11.43 36.01
C GLY A 225 16.54 -10.08 35.31
N GLN A 226 17.64 -9.59 34.72
CA GLN A 226 17.62 -8.42 33.85
C GLN A 226 16.98 -8.75 32.49
N PRO A 227 16.30 -7.79 31.84
CA PRO A 227 15.72 -8.04 30.52
C PRO A 227 16.79 -8.28 29.44
N PHE A 228 16.52 -9.20 28.50
CA PHE A 228 17.29 -9.27 27.26
C PHE A 228 16.97 -8.07 26.37
N THR A 229 18.00 -7.42 25.84
CA THR A 229 17.82 -6.31 24.90
C THR A 229 17.57 -6.83 23.48
N PHE A 230 18.25 -7.92 23.10
CA PHE A 230 18.25 -8.45 21.74
C PHE A 230 18.04 -9.97 21.69
N PRO A 231 17.64 -10.53 20.54
CA PRO A 231 16.99 -9.82 19.44
C PRO A 231 15.70 -9.14 19.92
N ILE A 232 15.24 -8.09 19.26
CA ILE A 232 13.93 -7.52 19.58
C ILE A 232 12.87 -8.43 18.91
N PRO A 233 11.96 -9.05 19.66
CA PRO A 233 10.89 -9.85 19.08
C PRO A 233 9.73 -8.95 18.60
N THR A 234 9.45 -8.99 17.30
CA THR A 234 8.27 -8.33 16.71
C THR A 234 7.19 -9.38 16.43
N LEU A 235 6.03 -9.24 17.09
CA LEU A 235 4.90 -10.17 16.97
C LEU A 235 3.83 -9.59 16.03
N MET A 236 3.31 -10.45 15.14
CA MET A 236 2.17 -10.13 14.28
C MET A 236 0.86 -10.32 15.05
N VAL A 237 0.20 -9.22 15.39
CA VAL A 237 -0.93 -9.25 16.34
C VAL A 237 -2.19 -9.95 15.80
N THR A 238 -2.31 -10.15 14.48
CA THR A 238 -3.43 -10.89 13.88
C THR A 238 -3.25 -12.40 13.89
N ALA A 239 -2.10 -12.91 14.34
CA ALA A 239 -1.86 -14.34 14.53
C ALA A 239 -2.92 -14.92 15.47
N LYS A 240 -3.59 -16.00 15.07
CA LYS A 240 -4.60 -16.63 15.94
C LYS A 240 -3.95 -17.30 17.13
N TRP A 241 -2.70 -17.76 17.01
CA TRP A 241 -1.99 -18.38 18.13
C TRP A 241 -1.96 -17.48 19.38
N ILE A 242 -1.85 -16.16 19.22
CA ILE A 242 -1.87 -15.21 20.35
C ILE A 242 -3.21 -15.23 21.11
N TRP A 243 -4.31 -15.58 20.43
CA TRP A 243 -5.67 -15.42 20.95
C TRP A 243 -6.40 -16.74 21.23
N GLU A 244 -6.06 -17.80 20.48
CA GLU A 244 -6.76 -19.08 20.46
C GLU A 244 -5.96 -20.20 21.12
N ASP A 245 -4.62 -20.08 21.21
CA ASP A 245 -3.75 -21.05 21.88
C ASP A 245 -3.50 -20.60 23.34
N PRO A 246 -4.02 -21.34 24.36
CA PRO A 246 -3.91 -20.91 25.75
C PRO A 246 -2.47 -20.79 26.26
N GLU A 247 -1.56 -21.67 25.82
CA GLU A 247 -0.18 -21.67 26.29
C GLU A 247 0.60 -20.49 25.71
N ILE A 248 0.41 -20.22 24.41
CA ILE A 248 1.03 -19.07 23.75
C ILE A 248 0.43 -17.77 24.29
N HIS A 249 -0.88 -17.70 24.48
CA HIS A 249 -1.56 -16.54 25.05
C HIS A 249 -0.99 -16.17 26.42
N GLU A 250 -0.94 -17.13 27.35
CA GLU A 250 -0.40 -16.92 28.69
C GLU A 250 1.06 -16.47 28.63
N ALA A 251 1.90 -17.17 27.85
CA ALA A 251 3.32 -16.85 27.72
C ALA A 251 3.54 -15.43 27.19
N VAL A 252 2.83 -15.03 26.13
CA VAL A 252 2.93 -13.70 25.51
C VAL A 252 2.54 -12.61 26.50
N PHE A 253 1.34 -12.67 27.08
CA PHE A 253 0.84 -11.56 27.88
C PHE A 253 1.50 -11.45 29.25
N LYS A 254 1.88 -12.57 29.88
CA LYS A 254 2.70 -12.57 31.09
C LYS A 254 4.06 -11.93 30.85
N THR A 255 4.68 -12.22 29.70
CA THR A 255 5.97 -11.62 29.33
C THR A 255 5.83 -10.15 28.96
N ALA A 256 4.76 -9.77 28.26
CA ALA A 256 4.47 -8.37 27.94
C ALA A 256 4.25 -7.53 29.20
N SER A 257 3.52 -8.06 30.18
CA SER A 257 3.28 -7.44 31.48
C SER A 257 4.58 -7.29 32.28
N LYS A 258 5.32 -8.38 32.45
CA LYS A 258 6.51 -8.39 33.29
C LYS A 258 7.70 -7.66 32.68
N ARG A 259 7.88 -7.75 31.36
CA ARG A 259 9.14 -7.38 30.66
C ARG A 259 8.97 -6.45 29.47
N GLY A 260 7.75 -6.31 28.93
CA GLY A 260 7.53 -5.45 27.75
C GLY A 260 8.34 -5.85 26.52
N SER A 261 8.76 -7.11 26.38
CA SER A 261 9.79 -7.51 25.43
C SER A 261 9.40 -7.31 23.95
N PHE A 262 8.10 -7.28 23.64
CA PHE A 262 7.60 -7.32 22.27
C PHE A 262 7.37 -5.96 21.62
N TYR A 263 7.69 -5.89 20.34
CA TYR A 263 7.00 -5.01 19.41
C TYR A 263 5.75 -5.68 18.87
N TRP A 264 4.69 -4.90 18.70
CA TRP A 264 3.41 -5.37 18.18
C TRP A 264 3.17 -4.72 16.83
N LEU A 265 3.08 -5.53 15.78
CA LEU A 265 2.78 -5.09 14.43
C LEU A 265 1.30 -5.32 14.13
N ASN A 266 0.58 -4.26 13.75
CA ASN A 266 -0.81 -4.33 13.32
C ASN A 266 -0.95 -4.83 11.89
N THR A 267 -1.01 -6.15 11.75
CA THR A 267 -1.13 -6.81 10.45
C THR A 267 -2.50 -6.65 9.77
N ARG A 268 -3.47 -5.94 10.38
CA ARG A 268 -4.69 -5.50 9.67
C ARG A 268 -4.46 -4.28 8.78
N ILE A 269 -3.53 -3.42 9.18
CA ILE A 269 -3.15 -2.21 8.43
C ILE A 269 -2.00 -2.52 7.48
N VAL A 270 -1.10 -3.42 7.92
CA VAL A 270 0.01 -3.94 7.14
C VAL A 270 -0.27 -5.41 6.83
N ASP A 271 -0.95 -5.70 5.72
CA ASP A 271 -1.34 -7.08 5.39
C ASP A 271 -0.11 -7.96 5.10
N PRO A 272 0.22 -8.95 5.95
CA PRO A 272 1.35 -9.88 5.76
C PRO A 272 1.10 -10.86 4.60
N ASP A 273 -0.17 -11.06 4.25
CA ASP A 273 -0.65 -12.04 3.28
C ASP A 273 -1.32 -11.39 2.07
N ALA A 274 -1.25 -10.07 1.90
CA ALA A 274 -1.95 -9.48 0.77
C ALA A 274 -1.43 -10.16 -0.51
N ALA A 275 -2.32 -10.83 -1.20
CA ALA A 275 -2.21 -11.26 -2.57
C ALA A 275 -3.65 -11.54 -2.87
N TYR A 276 -4.41 -10.49 -3.15
CA TYR A 276 -5.69 -10.74 -3.77
C TYR A 276 -5.32 -11.25 -5.17
N ALA A 277 -5.64 -12.52 -5.42
CA ALA A 277 -5.71 -13.03 -6.78
C ALA A 277 -7.10 -12.62 -7.24
N MET A 278 -7.15 -11.55 -8.03
CA MET A 278 -8.36 -10.81 -8.35
C MET A 278 -8.68 -11.13 -9.79
N CYS A 279 -9.89 -11.60 -10.09
CA CYS A 279 -10.31 -11.54 -11.48
C CYS A 279 -11.81 -11.60 -11.73
N LEU A 280 -12.18 -11.01 -12.86
CA LEU A 280 -13.51 -10.99 -13.44
C LEU A 280 -13.73 -12.28 -14.22
N HIS A 281 -14.95 -12.80 -14.23
CA HIS A 281 -15.26 -13.92 -15.13
C HIS A 281 -15.00 -13.50 -16.60
N GLU A 282 -14.52 -14.41 -17.46
CA GLU A 282 -14.13 -14.06 -18.83
C GLU A 282 -15.24 -13.40 -19.68
N SER A 283 -16.51 -13.69 -19.35
CA SER A 283 -17.68 -13.06 -19.98
C SER A 283 -18.03 -11.67 -19.45
N GLU A 284 -17.34 -11.17 -18.41
CA GLU A 284 -17.57 -9.83 -17.90
C GLU A 284 -17.03 -8.81 -18.91
N ARG A 285 -17.83 -7.78 -19.20
CA ARG A 285 -17.48 -6.78 -20.20
C ARG A 285 -16.80 -5.58 -19.59
N VAL A 286 -15.86 -5.01 -20.33
CA VAL A 286 -14.99 -3.93 -19.88
C VAL A 286 -14.88 -2.84 -20.93
N ILE A 287 -14.53 -1.63 -20.51
CA ILE A 287 -14.41 -0.47 -21.40
C ILE A 287 -12.93 -0.25 -21.71
N ILE A 288 -12.56 -0.44 -22.97
CA ILE A 288 -11.20 -0.23 -23.46
C ILE A 288 -11.12 0.98 -24.37
N LYS A 289 -9.96 1.63 -24.41
CA LYS A 289 -9.59 2.66 -25.37
C LYS A 289 -8.33 2.20 -26.11
N ASP A 290 -8.46 2.03 -27.41
CA ASP A 290 -7.36 1.71 -28.33
C ASP A 290 -7.24 2.84 -29.35
N GLY A 291 -6.15 3.60 -29.28
CA GLY A 291 -6.03 4.89 -29.97
C GLY A 291 -7.16 5.85 -29.59
N CYS A 292 -7.93 6.30 -30.58
CA CYS A 292 -9.12 7.14 -30.37
C CYS A 292 -10.42 6.33 -30.19
N ALA A 293 -10.40 5.01 -30.39
CA ALA A 293 -11.60 4.18 -30.36
C ALA A 293 -11.89 3.64 -28.95
N VAL A 294 -13.08 3.94 -28.43
CA VAL A 294 -13.60 3.38 -27.19
C VAL A 294 -14.54 2.22 -27.50
N ARG A 295 -14.26 1.03 -26.95
CA ARG A 295 -15.01 -0.21 -27.19
C ARG A 295 -15.46 -0.84 -25.87
N VAL A 296 -16.59 -1.55 -25.90
CA VAL A 296 -17.08 -2.38 -24.79
C VAL A 296 -16.99 -3.84 -25.22
N VAL A 297 -16.06 -4.58 -24.61
CA VAL A 297 -15.62 -5.91 -25.06
C VAL A 297 -15.58 -6.87 -23.86
N GLU A 298 -15.79 -8.17 -24.07
CA GLU A 298 -15.61 -9.18 -23.00
C GLU A 298 -14.14 -9.25 -22.58
N ILE A 299 -13.85 -9.37 -21.29
CA ILE A 299 -12.46 -9.39 -20.81
C ILE A 299 -11.69 -10.63 -21.32
N GLY A 300 -12.41 -11.74 -21.58
CA GLY A 300 -11.91 -12.91 -22.32
C GLY A 300 -11.38 -12.54 -23.70
N GLU A 301 -12.20 -11.87 -24.50
CA GLU A 301 -11.80 -11.40 -25.84
C GLU A 301 -10.68 -10.36 -25.77
N VAL A 302 -10.69 -9.45 -24.78
CA VAL A 302 -9.58 -8.50 -24.59
C VAL A 302 -8.28 -9.26 -24.33
N PHE A 303 -8.31 -10.28 -23.48
CA PHE A 303 -7.14 -11.12 -23.26
C PHE A 303 -6.72 -11.85 -24.53
N ASP A 304 -7.66 -12.50 -25.23
CA ASP A 304 -7.35 -13.27 -26.44
C ASP A 304 -6.81 -12.36 -27.58
N GLU A 305 -7.26 -11.10 -27.67
CA GLU A 305 -6.87 -10.13 -28.71
C GLU A 305 -5.62 -9.30 -28.35
N TYR A 306 -5.35 -9.07 -27.07
CA TYR A 306 -4.29 -8.17 -26.60
C TYR A 306 -3.20 -8.84 -25.75
N SER A 307 -3.36 -10.09 -25.31
CA SER A 307 -2.29 -10.79 -24.58
C SER A 307 -1.15 -11.19 -25.52
N GLY A 308 0.05 -11.19 -24.97
CA GLY A 308 1.29 -11.65 -25.58
C GLY A 308 1.87 -12.83 -24.81
N GLY A 309 3.19 -12.89 -24.67
CA GLY A 309 3.85 -13.97 -23.95
C GLY A 309 3.51 -13.99 -22.45
N ARG A 310 3.34 -15.22 -21.91
CA ARG A 310 3.23 -15.47 -20.47
C ARG A 310 4.52 -15.06 -19.76
N GLU A 311 4.41 -14.22 -18.73
CA GLU A 311 5.53 -13.72 -17.93
C GLU A 311 5.84 -14.59 -16.73
N ALA A 312 4.81 -15.00 -16.00
CA ALA A 312 4.96 -15.64 -14.70
C ALA A 312 3.73 -16.51 -14.37
N VAL A 313 3.92 -17.45 -13.47
CA VAL A 313 2.85 -18.27 -12.88
C VAL A 313 2.99 -18.19 -11.36
N GLU A 314 1.92 -17.82 -10.70
CA GLU A 314 1.79 -17.69 -9.25
C GLU A 314 1.57 -19.06 -8.61
N SER A 315 1.82 -19.15 -7.31
CA SER A 315 1.67 -20.40 -6.54
C SER A 315 0.22 -20.90 -6.45
N ASP A 316 -0.76 -20.02 -6.64
CA ASP A 316 -2.20 -20.38 -6.68
C ASP A 316 -2.68 -20.75 -8.09
N GLY A 317 -1.76 -20.91 -9.05
CA GLY A 317 -2.05 -21.27 -10.44
C GLY A 317 -2.47 -20.09 -11.32
N ALA A 318 -2.46 -18.85 -10.80
CA ALA A 318 -2.72 -17.67 -11.61
C ALA A 318 -1.53 -17.35 -12.54
N GLU A 319 -1.80 -16.92 -13.76
CA GLU A 319 -0.80 -16.70 -14.81
C GLU A 319 -0.79 -15.23 -15.24
N TRP A 320 0.41 -14.63 -15.30
CA TRP A 320 0.61 -13.27 -15.78
C TRP A 320 1.02 -13.25 -17.25
N TYR A 321 0.48 -12.32 -18.03
CA TYR A 321 0.81 -12.13 -19.45
C TYR A 321 1.12 -10.66 -19.75
N LYS A 322 2.12 -10.40 -20.60
CA LYS A 322 2.35 -9.05 -21.17
C LYS A 322 1.26 -8.74 -22.20
N PRO A 323 0.88 -7.47 -22.39
CA PRO A 323 0.14 -7.06 -23.56
C PRO A 323 1.02 -7.14 -24.83
N ALA A 324 0.48 -7.68 -25.91
CA ALA A 324 1.11 -7.70 -27.23
C ALA A 324 1.11 -6.33 -27.93
N ARG A 325 0.17 -5.46 -27.55
CA ARG A 325 0.03 -4.08 -28.04
C ARG A 325 -0.56 -3.17 -26.97
N GLU A 326 -0.36 -1.87 -27.12
CA GLU A 326 -0.81 -0.87 -26.14
C GLU A 326 -2.31 -0.60 -26.25
N PHE A 327 -2.99 -0.58 -25.11
CA PHE A 327 -4.36 -0.10 -24.98
C PHE A 327 -4.59 0.39 -23.54
N SER A 328 -5.69 1.11 -23.32
CA SER A 328 -6.06 1.64 -22.01
C SER A 328 -7.42 1.15 -21.57
N VAL A 329 -7.66 1.15 -20.26
CA VAL A 329 -8.97 0.92 -19.64
C VAL A 329 -9.39 2.14 -18.85
N LEU A 330 -10.70 2.30 -18.66
CA LEU A 330 -11.22 3.37 -17.81
C LEU A 330 -11.02 2.99 -16.33
N ALA A 331 -10.41 3.89 -15.56
CA ALA A 331 -10.11 3.65 -14.16
C ALA A 331 -10.38 4.87 -13.27
N PHE A 332 -10.79 4.63 -12.02
CA PHE A 332 -11.14 5.65 -11.03
C PHE A 332 -10.16 5.67 -9.86
N ASP A 333 -9.76 6.85 -9.40
CA ASP A 333 -8.88 7.04 -8.24
C ASP A 333 -9.70 7.60 -7.07
N PHE A 334 -9.85 6.85 -5.97
CA PHE A 334 -10.59 7.32 -4.79
C PHE A 334 -9.84 8.36 -3.97
N ASP A 335 -8.51 8.42 -4.06
CA ASP A 335 -7.69 9.30 -3.23
C ASP A 335 -7.71 10.73 -3.77
N ILE A 336 -7.53 10.89 -5.08
CA ILE A 336 -7.58 12.21 -5.75
C ILE A 336 -8.92 12.49 -6.43
N LYS A 337 -9.87 11.54 -6.38
CA LYS A 337 -11.19 11.63 -7.03
C LYS A 337 -11.08 12.00 -8.50
N THR A 338 -10.40 11.16 -9.28
CA THR A 338 -10.26 11.38 -10.74
C THR A 338 -10.65 10.14 -11.53
N LEU A 339 -11.20 10.34 -12.72
CA LEU A 339 -11.51 9.29 -13.68
C LEU A 339 -10.60 9.48 -14.90
N ALA A 340 -9.82 8.47 -15.26
CA ALA A 340 -8.84 8.58 -16.33
C ALA A 340 -8.71 7.28 -17.15
N TRP A 341 -8.33 7.43 -18.41
CA TRP A 341 -7.86 6.31 -19.23
C TRP A 341 -6.45 5.93 -18.77
N ARG A 342 -6.27 4.67 -18.36
CA ARG A 342 -4.99 4.14 -17.88
C ARG A 342 -4.52 3.00 -18.75
N ARG A 343 -3.26 3.05 -19.16
CA ARG A 343 -2.63 2.01 -19.96
C ARG A 343 -2.59 0.69 -19.17
N VAL A 344 -2.91 -0.40 -19.86
CA VAL A 344 -2.77 -1.76 -19.31
C VAL A 344 -1.31 -2.21 -19.42
N ARG A 345 -0.77 -2.71 -18.31
CA ARG A 345 0.61 -3.22 -18.17
C ARG A 345 0.71 -4.72 -18.31
N ARG A 346 -0.24 -5.46 -17.72
CA ARG A 346 -0.24 -6.93 -17.64
C ARG A 346 -1.67 -7.45 -17.54
N PHE A 347 -1.86 -8.70 -17.95
CA PHE A 347 -3.05 -9.48 -17.67
C PHE A 347 -2.75 -10.51 -16.59
N LEU A 348 -3.71 -10.74 -15.69
CA LEU A 348 -3.73 -11.85 -14.76
C LEU A 348 -4.84 -12.82 -15.18
N VAL A 349 -4.54 -14.11 -15.30
CA VAL A 349 -5.51 -15.15 -15.64
C VAL A 349 -5.52 -16.21 -14.55
N LYS A 350 -6.67 -16.52 -13.99
CA LYS A 350 -6.86 -17.58 -13.00
C LYS A 350 -7.96 -18.52 -13.47
N LYS A 351 -7.91 -19.77 -13.03
CA LYS A 351 -9.00 -20.73 -13.22
C LYS A 351 -9.72 -20.97 -11.90
N SER A 352 -11.05 -20.96 -11.93
CA SER A 352 -11.86 -21.24 -10.75
C SER A 352 -13.18 -21.90 -11.13
N ARG A 353 -13.67 -22.78 -10.26
CA ARG A 353 -15.05 -23.32 -10.33
C ARG A 353 -16.04 -22.53 -9.51
N ARG A 354 -15.57 -21.57 -8.69
CA ARG A 354 -16.41 -20.77 -7.79
C ARG A 354 -16.31 -19.29 -8.15
N ALA A 355 -17.45 -18.62 -8.13
CA ALA A 355 -17.58 -17.18 -8.27
C ALA A 355 -18.67 -16.63 -7.35
N VAL A 356 -18.70 -15.31 -7.24
CA VAL A 356 -19.73 -14.56 -6.55
C VAL A 356 -20.39 -13.63 -7.56
N ARG A 357 -21.71 -13.74 -7.68
CA ARG A 357 -22.54 -12.82 -8.46
C ARG A 357 -23.13 -11.78 -7.51
N ILE A 358 -22.87 -10.50 -7.80
CA ILE A 358 -23.41 -9.39 -7.03
C ILE A 358 -24.40 -8.62 -7.88
N THR A 359 -25.63 -8.49 -7.38
CA THR A 359 -26.67 -7.68 -8.02
C THR A 359 -26.93 -6.43 -7.20
N LEU A 360 -26.90 -5.27 -7.86
CA LEU A 360 -27.18 -3.96 -7.27
C LEU A 360 -28.66 -3.59 -7.35
N SER A 361 -29.08 -2.65 -6.51
CA SER A 361 -30.48 -2.22 -6.40
C SER A 361 -31.04 -1.51 -7.65
N ASP A 362 -30.17 -1.10 -8.57
CA ASP A 362 -30.49 -0.49 -9.85
C ASP A 362 -30.45 -1.46 -11.04
N GLY A 363 -30.24 -2.75 -10.77
CA GLY A 363 -30.23 -3.83 -11.76
C GLY A 363 -28.86 -4.15 -12.35
N ARG A 364 -27.81 -3.41 -12.01
CA ARG A 364 -26.44 -3.74 -12.43
C ARG A 364 -25.98 -5.04 -11.76
N VAL A 365 -25.26 -5.88 -12.49
CA VAL A 365 -24.78 -7.19 -12.02
C VAL A 365 -23.36 -7.42 -12.52
N PHE A 366 -22.52 -8.05 -11.70
CA PHE A 366 -21.19 -8.48 -12.09
C PHE A 366 -20.82 -9.78 -11.37
N VAL A 367 -19.95 -10.57 -12.02
CA VAL A 367 -19.46 -11.86 -11.51
C VAL A 367 -17.95 -11.81 -11.35
N VAL A 368 -17.49 -12.13 -10.13
CA VAL A 368 -16.09 -12.07 -9.73
C VAL A 368 -15.70 -13.31 -8.93
N THR A 369 -14.41 -13.58 -8.80
CA THR A 369 -13.95 -14.61 -7.85
C THR A 369 -14.32 -14.23 -6.40
N PRO A 370 -14.47 -15.19 -5.46
CA PRO A 370 -14.80 -14.89 -4.06
C PRO A 370 -13.79 -13.99 -3.35
N ASP A 371 -12.53 -14.06 -3.73
CA ASP A 371 -11.40 -13.25 -3.24
C ASP A 371 -11.31 -11.86 -3.90
N HIS A 372 -12.19 -11.53 -4.87
CA HIS A 372 -12.16 -10.24 -5.56
C HIS A 372 -12.52 -9.08 -4.61
N PRO A 373 -11.63 -8.10 -4.40
CA PRO A 373 -11.86 -6.98 -3.52
C PRO A 373 -12.77 -5.95 -4.19
N ILE A 374 -13.74 -5.47 -3.42
CA ILE A 374 -14.72 -4.49 -3.87
C ILE A 374 -14.71 -3.31 -2.90
N PRO A 375 -14.59 -2.07 -3.39
CA PRO A 375 -14.85 -0.89 -2.56
C PRO A 375 -16.32 -0.89 -2.15
N VAL A 376 -16.56 -0.95 -0.84
CA VAL A 376 -17.89 -0.97 -0.26
C VAL A 376 -18.02 0.18 0.73
N TYR A 377 -19.00 1.06 0.51
CA TYR A 377 -19.40 2.03 1.51
C TYR A 377 -20.31 1.38 2.54
N SER A 378 -19.85 1.34 3.80
CA SER A 378 -20.61 0.82 4.93
C SER A 378 -21.42 1.94 5.58
N LYS A 379 -22.76 1.83 5.58
CA LYS A 379 -23.62 2.77 6.31
C LYS A 379 -23.37 2.75 7.81
N HIS A 380 -22.94 1.62 8.35
CA HIS A 380 -22.65 1.46 9.78
C HIS A 380 -21.40 2.23 10.19
N LYS A 381 -20.31 2.09 9.42
CA LYS A 381 -19.02 2.74 9.71
C LYS A 381 -18.87 4.14 9.09
N LYS A 382 -19.82 4.54 8.23
CA LYS A 382 -19.80 5.80 7.45
C LYS A 382 -18.51 6.02 6.64
N ARG A 383 -17.82 4.94 6.25
CA ARG A 383 -16.57 4.97 5.47
C ARG A 383 -16.62 3.95 4.33
N VAL A 384 -15.75 4.15 3.34
CA VAL A 384 -15.45 3.15 2.30
C VAL A 384 -14.44 2.17 2.86
N GLU A 385 -14.66 0.88 2.66
CA GLU A 385 -13.74 -0.19 3.01
C GLU A 385 -13.62 -1.15 1.82
N LEU A 386 -12.45 -1.72 1.59
CA LEU A 386 -12.30 -2.85 0.66
C LEU A 386 -12.80 -4.12 1.36
N ARG A 387 -13.65 -4.89 0.68
CA ARG A 387 -14.11 -6.20 1.16
C ARG A 387 -13.99 -7.22 0.04
N GLU A 388 -13.60 -8.44 0.36
CA GLU A 388 -13.69 -9.58 -0.56
C GLU A 388 -15.15 -9.85 -0.92
N ALA A 389 -15.43 -10.17 -2.18
CA ALA A 389 -16.78 -10.46 -2.68
C ALA A 389 -17.46 -11.59 -1.88
N GLY A 390 -16.71 -12.65 -1.56
CA GLY A 390 -17.17 -13.79 -0.77
C GLY A 390 -17.57 -13.40 0.66
N SER A 391 -16.93 -12.39 1.26
CA SER A 391 -17.27 -11.89 2.60
C SER A 391 -18.64 -11.19 2.67
N LEU A 392 -19.27 -10.95 1.52
CA LEU A 392 -20.64 -10.41 1.42
C LEU A 392 -21.70 -11.52 1.39
N LEU A 393 -21.31 -12.78 1.19
CA LEU A 393 -22.23 -13.92 1.26
C LEU A 393 -22.79 -14.07 2.67
N GLY A 394 -24.08 -14.41 2.78
CA GLY A 394 -24.74 -14.66 4.06
C GLY A 394 -25.05 -13.42 4.92
N ILE A 395 -24.71 -12.20 4.48
CA ILE A 395 -25.03 -10.98 5.22
C ILE A 395 -26.55 -10.73 5.21
N LYS A 396 -27.16 -10.68 6.40
CA LYS A 396 -28.63 -10.49 6.55
C LYS A 396 -29.13 -9.12 6.05
N LYS A 397 -28.33 -8.06 6.19
CA LYS A 397 -28.73 -6.67 5.85
C LYS A 397 -27.86 -6.05 4.77
N LEU A 398 -27.87 -6.63 3.57
CA LEU A 398 -27.10 -6.14 2.40
C LEU A 398 -27.39 -4.67 2.05
N SER A 399 -28.59 -4.16 2.37
CA SER A 399 -28.95 -2.75 2.17
C SER A 399 -28.12 -1.75 2.99
N ALA A 400 -27.33 -2.22 3.97
CA ALA A 400 -26.36 -1.41 4.70
C ALA A 400 -25.08 -1.10 3.90
N TYR A 401 -24.86 -1.82 2.80
CA TYR A 401 -23.65 -1.75 1.99
C TYR A 401 -23.97 -1.18 0.62
N LYS A 402 -23.06 -0.35 0.10
CA LYS A 402 -23.17 0.25 -1.23
C LYS A 402 -21.89 0.07 -2.03
N ILE A 403 -22.03 -0.15 -3.33
CA ILE A 403 -20.93 -0.30 -4.29
C ILE A 403 -20.92 0.95 -5.20
N PRO A 404 -19.74 1.50 -5.53
CA PRO A 404 -19.62 2.70 -6.34
C PRO A 404 -19.83 2.37 -7.83
N VAL A 405 -20.49 3.28 -8.53
CA VAL A 405 -20.75 3.24 -9.97
C VAL A 405 -20.39 4.60 -10.55
N ILE A 406 -19.76 4.66 -11.72
CA ILE A 406 -19.48 5.93 -12.40
C ILE A 406 -20.79 6.69 -12.63
N MET A 407 -20.76 8.00 -12.40
CA MET A 407 -21.92 8.86 -12.66
C MET A 407 -21.43 10.27 -13.00
N HIS A 408 -20.65 10.34 -14.07
CA HIS A 408 -19.93 11.54 -14.48
C HIS A 408 -19.73 11.59 -16.00
N GLU A 409 -19.59 12.82 -16.52
CA GLU A 409 -19.27 13.04 -17.92
C GLU A 409 -17.83 12.61 -18.22
N ILE A 410 -17.68 11.66 -19.14
CA ILE A 410 -16.37 11.22 -19.59
C ILE A 410 -16.01 12.00 -20.86
N PRO A 411 -14.83 12.65 -20.93
CA PRO A 411 -14.40 13.31 -22.15
C PRO A 411 -14.40 12.37 -23.36
N GLY A 412 -14.64 12.93 -24.54
CA GLY A 412 -14.63 12.24 -25.83
C GLY A 412 -14.27 13.21 -26.94
N GLU A 413 -14.05 12.68 -28.14
CA GLU A 413 -13.62 13.43 -29.33
C GLU A 413 -14.64 13.25 -30.45
N TYR A 414 -14.90 14.30 -31.24
CA TYR A 414 -15.76 14.16 -32.41
C TYR A 414 -15.13 13.19 -33.41
N VAL A 415 -15.84 12.11 -33.71
CA VAL A 415 -15.36 11.04 -34.60
C VAL A 415 -15.71 11.37 -36.05
N ARG A 416 -14.82 11.08 -36.98
CA ARG A 416 -15.11 11.11 -38.42
C ARG A 416 -15.09 9.70 -38.98
N LEU A 417 -16.22 9.25 -39.49
CA LEU A 417 -16.36 7.97 -40.18
C LEU A 417 -15.97 8.17 -41.64
N LYS A 418 -15.03 7.37 -42.14
CA LYS A 418 -14.54 7.44 -43.52
C LYS A 418 -14.82 6.14 -44.25
N GLY A 419 -15.44 6.26 -45.42
CA GLY A 419 -15.63 5.20 -46.39
C GLY A 419 -15.82 5.80 -47.77
N GLU A 420 -16.85 5.38 -48.49
CA GLU A 420 -17.25 6.03 -49.76
C GLU A 420 -17.79 7.46 -49.55
N ILE A 421 -18.26 7.75 -48.34
CA ILE A 421 -18.62 9.09 -47.87
C ILE A 421 -17.91 9.35 -46.54
N GLU A 422 -17.76 10.61 -46.17
CA GLU A 422 -17.24 11.02 -44.87
C GLU A 422 -18.37 11.66 -44.04
N ILE A 423 -18.55 11.19 -42.81
CA ILE A 423 -19.56 11.71 -41.88
C ILE A 423 -18.87 12.09 -40.57
N THR A 424 -19.12 13.32 -40.11
CA THR A 424 -18.76 13.72 -38.75
C THR A 424 -19.87 13.28 -37.80
N VAL A 425 -19.52 12.54 -36.75
CA VAL A 425 -20.43 12.10 -35.70
C VAL A 425 -20.68 13.27 -34.75
N ASP A 426 -21.61 14.14 -35.15
CA ASP A 426 -22.11 15.26 -34.34
C ASP A 426 -23.43 14.90 -33.63
N GLU A 427 -23.98 15.85 -32.87
CA GLU A 427 -25.23 15.68 -32.14
C GLU A 427 -26.41 15.33 -33.06
N GLY A 428 -26.43 15.87 -34.29
CA GLY A 428 -27.48 15.61 -35.28
C GLY A 428 -27.41 14.18 -35.81
N PHE A 429 -26.21 13.74 -36.20
CA PHE A 429 -25.98 12.36 -36.66
C PHE A 429 -26.25 11.35 -35.55
N ALA A 430 -25.82 11.64 -34.32
CA ALA A 430 -26.07 10.79 -33.17
C ALA A 430 -27.56 10.66 -32.86
N ARG A 431 -28.33 11.76 -32.93
CA ARG A 431 -29.80 11.70 -32.79
C ARG A 431 -30.45 10.88 -33.91
N PHE A 432 -30.05 11.10 -35.16
CA PHE A 432 -30.50 10.30 -36.31
C PHE A 432 -30.23 8.80 -36.11
N LEU A 433 -29.04 8.46 -35.64
CA LEU A 433 -28.67 7.08 -35.35
C LEU A 433 -29.44 6.52 -34.15
N GLY A 434 -29.71 7.33 -33.12
CA GLY A 434 -30.56 6.94 -32.00
C GLY A 434 -31.95 6.52 -32.46
N VAL A 435 -32.57 7.31 -33.35
CA VAL A 435 -33.88 6.97 -33.94
C VAL A 435 -33.78 5.71 -34.80
N TYR A 436 -32.67 5.52 -35.54
CA TYR A 436 -32.44 4.30 -36.32
C TYR A 436 -32.39 3.05 -35.42
N TYR A 437 -31.87 3.16 -34.20
CA TYR A 437 -31.80 2.02 -33.30
C TYR A 437 -33.17 1.54 -32.83
N GLY A 438 -34.15 2.44 -32.68
CA GLY A 438 -35.54 2.08 -32.41
C GLY A 438 -36.26 1.63 -33.67
N ASP A 439 -36.51 2.55 -34.61
CA ASP A 439 -37.44 2.35 -35.73
C ASP A 439 -36.77 2.06 -37.08
N GLY A 440 -35.44 1.95 -37.11
CA GLY A 440 -34.66 1.84 -38.33
C GLY A 440 -34.15 0.44 -38.68
N THR A 441 -33.95 0.20 -39.98
CA THR A 441 -33.22 -0.96 -40.53
C THR A 441 -32.45 -0.58 -41.80
N LEU A 442 -31.45 -1.38 -42.19
CA LEU A 442 -30.78 -1.18 -43.49
C LEU A 442 -31.59 -1.85 -44.60
N ILE A 443 -31.71 -1.16 -45.74
CA ILE A 443 -32.40 -1.68 -46.92
C ILE A 443 -31.50 -2.71 -47.59
N ARG A 444 -31.88 -3.98 -47.47
CA ARG A 444 -31.13 -5.13 -47.97
C ARG A 444 -31.80 -5.73 -49.20
N ASN A 445 -31.08 -5.81 -50.32
CA ASN A 445 -31.63 -6.29 -51.58
C ASN A 445 -30.84 -7.49 -52.15
N LYS A 446 -31.42 -8.69 -52.10
CA LYS A 446 -30.83 -9.92 -52.68
C LYS A 446 -30.86 -9.94 -54.21
N HIS A 447 -31.90 -9.38 -54.82
CA HIS A 447 -32.02 -9.35 -56.28
C HIS A 447 -30.98 -8.43 -56.93
N ASN A 448 -30.71 -7.28 -56.30
CA ASN A 448 -29.63 -6.39 -56.73
C ASN A 448 -28.27 -7.05 -56.49
N ALA A 449 -28.09 -7.76 -55.36
CA ALA A 449 -26.86 -8.50 -55.08
C ALA A 449 -26.51 -9.51 -56.20
N ALA A 450 -27.51 -10.23 -56.70
CA ALA A 450 -27.34 -11.19 -57.81
C ALA A 450 -26.97 -10.53 -59.16
N ARG A 451 -27.11 -9.20 -59.29
CA ARG A 451 -26.79 -8.43 -60.50
C ARG A 451 -25.47 -7.66 -60.39
N MET A 452 -24.81 -7.66 -59.23
CA MET A 452 -23.55 -6.96 -59.03
C MET A 452 -22.38 -7.80 -59.52
N SER A 453 -21.52 -7.23 -60.35
CA SER A 453 -20.29 -7.88 -60.85
C SER A 453 -19.13 -7.82 -59.86
N ASN A 454 -19.16 -6.89 -58.89
CA ASN A 454 -18.13 -6.74 -57.87
C ASN A 454 -18.60 -7.29 -56.51
N PRO A 455 -18.04 -8.41 -56.03
CA PRO A 455 -18.39 -8.97 -54.72
C PRO A 455 -18.04 -8.05 -53.54
N SER A 456 -17.10 -7.12 -53.69
CA SER A 456 -16.61 -6.29 -52.58
C SER A 456 -17.62 -5.26 -52.07
N VAL A 457 -18.68 -4.97 -52.83
CA VAL A 457 -19.77 -4.07 -52.42
C VAL A 457 -20.92 -4.78 -51.68
N LEU A 458 -20.86 -6.10 -51.56
CA LEU A 458 -21.86 -6.90 -50.87
C LEU A 458 -21.52 -7.05 -49.38
N ARG A 459 -22.55 -7.19 -48.54
CA ARG A 459 -22.43 -7.53 -47.12
C ARG A 459 -23.35 -8.71 -46.84
N GLU A 460 -22.77 -9.83 -46.42
CA GLU A 460 -23.49 -11.10 -46.19
C GLU A 460 -24.39 -11.53 -47.36
N GLY A 461 -23.95 -11.29 -48.59
CA GLY A 461 -24.72 -11.63 -49.80
C GLY A 461 -25.88 -10.67 -50.13
N TYR A 462 -25.99 -9.54 -49.43
CA TYR A 462 -26.96 -8.47 -49.71
C TYR A 462 -26.28 -7.25 -50.32
N TYR A 463 -27.00 -6.57 -51.22
CA TYR A 463 -26.68 -5.20 -51.62
C TYR A 463 -27.42 -4.23 -50.69
N LEU A 464 -26.66 -3.41 -49.96
CA LEU A 464 -27.22 -2.39 -49.07
C LEU A 464 -27.52 -1.12 -49.87
N SER A 465 -28.80 -0.76 -50.00
CA SER A 465 -29.23 0.37 -50.85
C SER A 465 -29.61 1.63 -50.08
N GLY A 466 -29.63 1.59 -48.74
CA GLY A 466 -30.03 2.74 -47.93
C GLY A 466 -30.45 2.37 -46.51
N VAL A 467 -31.07 3.33 -45.83
CA VAL A 467 -31.65 3.18 -44.48
C VAL A 467 -33.16 3.38 -44.60
N GLN A 468 -33.95 2.60 -43.87
CA GLN A 468 -35.40 2.74 -43.81
C GLN A 468 -35.85 2.87 -42.36
N PHE A 469 -36.82 3.75 -42.12
CA PHE A 469 -37.51 3.92 -40.85
C PHE A 469 -38.99 3.53 -40.98
N SER A 470 -39.56 3.05 -39.89
CA SER A 470 -40.97 2.68 -39.77
C SER A 470 -41.58 3.34 -38.54
N ILE A 471 -42.05 4.58 -38.69
CA ILE A 471 -42.40 5.47 -37.57
C ILE A 471 -43.91 5.60 -37.44
N ASN A 472 -44.42 5.85 -36.23
CA ASN A 472 -45.84 6.12 -36.06
C ASN A 472 -46.21 7.47 -36.69
N LYS A 473 -47.31 7.53 -37.45
CA LYS A 473 -47.79 8.79 -38.07
C LYS A 473 -48.01 9.94 -37.08
N SER A 474 -48.26 9.63 -35.80
CA SER A 474 -48.43 10.64 -34.76
C SER A 474 -47.12 11.32 -34.33
N GLU A 475 -45.95 10.75 -34.67
CA GLU A 475 -44.62 11.25 -34.29
C GLU A 475 -44.08 12.24 -35.32
N VAL A 476 -44.85 13.29 -35.58
CA VAL A 476 -44.58 14.29 -36.62
C VAL A 476 -43.22 14.97 -36.43
N GLU A 477 -42.79 15.21 -35.19
CA GLU A 477 -41.49 15.81 -34.88
C GLU A 477 -40.31 14.90 -35.29
N THR A 478 -40.41 13.60 -35.04
CA THR A 478 -39.39 12.61 -35.41
C THR A 478 -39.30 12.46 -36.93
N ILE A 479 -40.45 12.39 -37.61
CA ILE A 479 -40.54 12.34 -39.07
C ILE A 479 -39.85 13.58 -39.69
N ASN A 480 -40.26 14.78 -39.25
CA ASN A 480 -39.69 16.03 -39.73
C ASN A 480 -38.19 16.12 -39.46
N PHE A 481 -37.72 15.66 -38.29
CA PHE A 481 -36.30 15.66 -37.97
C PHE A 481 -35.49 14.80 -38.94
N ILE A 482 -35.94 13.56 -39.22
CA ILE A 482 -35.23 12.64 -40.13
C ILE A 482 -35.16 13.22 -41.53
N THR A 483 -36.28 13.67 -42.08
CA THR A 483 -36.35 14.22 -43.43
C THR A 483 -35.49 15.47 -43.55
N ASN A 484 -35.65 16.46 -42.66
CA ASN A 484 -34.86 17.68 -42.69
C ASN A 484 -33.36 17.42 -42.50
N TYR A 485 -32.99 16.47 -41.63
CA TYR A 485 -31.58 16.11 -41.43
C TYR A 485 -31.00 15.46 -42.69
N ALA A 486 -31.71 14.49 -43.29
CA ALA A 486 -31.29 13.81 -44.50
C ALA A 486 -31.15 14.76 -45.69
N GLU A 487 -32.13 15.66 -45.89
CA GLU A 487 -32.09 16.69 -46.93
C GLU A 487 -30.94 17.68 -46.73
N LYS A 488 -30.69 18.11 -45.49
CA LYS A 488 -29.57 19.01 -45.14
C LYS A 488 -28.22 18.40 -45.49
N ILE A 489 -28.06 17.09 -45.34
CA ILE A 489 -26.84 16.35 -45.68
C ILE A 489 -26.79 15.96 -47.17
N GLY A 490 -27.89 16.18 -47.92
CA GLY A 490 -27.98 15.90 -49.34
C GLY A 490 -28.33 14.45 -49.68
N TRP A 491 -28.93 13.69 -48.76
CA TRP A 491 -29.38 12.33 -49.02
C TRP A 491 -30.78 12.30 -49.67
N SER A 492 -30.98 11.37 -50.61
CA SER A 492 -32.28 11.20 -51.28
C SER A 492 -33.28 10.52 -50.35
N VAL A 493 -34.35 11.24 -50.00
CA VAL A 493 -35.44 10.79 -49.13
C VAL A 493 -36.66 10.40 -49.96
N ARG A 494 -37.31 9.30 -49.58
CA ARG A 494 -38.62 8.89 -50.09
C ARG A 494 -39.53 8.52 -48.94
N GLU A 495 -40.70 9.14 -48.91
CA GLU A 495 -41.73 8.90 -47.88
C GLU A 495 -42.96 8.24 -48.51
N TRP A 496 -43.58 7.29 -47.78
CA TRP A 496 -44.86 6.72 -48.19
C TRP A 496 -45.65 6.14 -47.01
N ASN A 497 -46.95 5.96 -47.22
CA ASN A 497 -47.85 5.27 -46.30
C ASN A 497 -48.25 3.92 -46.91
N ASP A 498 -48.07 2.82 -46.16
CA ASP A 498 -48.54 1.50 -46.60
C ASP A 498 -50.00 1.29 -46.16
N PRO A 499 -50.96 1.06 -47.08
CA PRO A 499 -52.36 0.81 -46.72
C PRO A 499 -52.56 -0.38 -45.76
N ARG A 500 -51.64 -1.34 -45.73
CA ARG A 500 -51.68 -2.51 -44.83
C ARG A 500 -51.36 -2.15 -43.38
N TYR A 501 -50.64 -1.06 -43.15
CA TYR A 501 -50.22 -0.58 -41.84
C TYR A 501 -50.62 0.89 -41.67
N PRO A 502 -51.91 1.19 -41.47
CA PRO A 502 -52.46 2.54 -41.58
C PRO A 502 -51.88 3.54 -40.56
N GLY A 503 -51.30 3.05 -39.46
CA GLY A 503 -50.65 3.87 -38.43
C GLY A 503 -49.15 4.14 -38.65
N VAL A 504 -48.52 3.51 -39.66
CA VAL A 504 -47.07 3.61 -39.91
C VAL A 504 -46.79 4.52 -41.09
N HIS A 505 -45.77 5.36 -40.95
CA HIS A 505 -45.17 6.19 -41.97
C HIS A 505 -43.76 5.67 -42.27
N TYR A 506 -43.48 5.37 -43.54
CA TYR A 506 -42.19 4.84 -43.95
C TYR A 506 -41.33 5.93 -44.58
N ILE A 507 -40.09 6.03 -44.13
CA ILE A 507 -39.08 6.93 -44.67
C ILE A 507 -37.91 6.07 -45.15
N ALA A 508 -37.57 6.14 -46.45
CA ALA A 508 -36.38 5.51 -47.00
C ALA A 508 -35.38 6.56 -47.45
N ILE A 509 -34.13 6.42 -46.99
CA ILE A 509 -32.99 7.23 -47.40
C ILE A 509 -32.12 6.36 -48.31
N TYR A 510 -32.18 6.59 -49.62
CA TYR A 510 -31.46 5.78 -50.61
C TYR A 510 -30.01 6.23 -50.76
N SER A 511 -29.19 5.86 -49.78
CA SER A 511 -27.75 6.06 -49.82
C SER A 511 -27.04 4.74 -49.53
N ALA A 512 -26.64 4.05 -50.60
CA ALA A 512 -25.84 2.84 -50.52
C ALA A 512 -24.48 3.08 -49.81
N PRO A 513 -23.78 4.22 -50.05
CA PRO A 513 -22.58 4.58 -49.29
C PRO A 513 -22.82 4.72 -47.78
N LEU A 514 -23.92 5.36 -47.36
CA LEU A 514 -24.28 5.49 -45.95
C LEU A 514 -24.56 4.13 -45.31
N ALA A 515 -25.36 3.29 -45.97
CA ALA A 515 -25.72 1.99 -45.43
C ALA A 515 -24.50 1.07 -45.27
N ARG A 516 -23.56 1.10 -46.22
CA ARG A 516 -22.27 0.39 -46.10
C ARG A 516 -21.39 0.99 -45.02
N LEU A 517 -21.27 2.31 -44.94
CA LEU A 517 -20.49 2.99 -43.90
C LEU A 517 -20.98 2.62 -42.49
N LEU A 518 -22.29 2.58 -42.28
CA LEU A 518 -22.91 2.15 -41.02
C LEU A 518 -22.62 0.67 -40.73
N TRP A 519 -22.84 -0.21 -41.71
CA TRP A 519 -22.56 -1.65 -41.58
C TRP A 519 -21.10 -1.91 -41.22
N ASP A 520 -20.17 -1.30 -41.95
CA ASP A 520 -18.72 -1.47 -41.79
C ASP A 520 -18.21 -0.96 -40.43
N ASN A 521 -18.98 -0.09 -39.76
CA ASN A 521 -18.70 0.40 -38.42
C ASN A 521 -19.56 -0.28 -37.33
N GLY A 522 -20.16 -1.44 -37.62
CA GLY A 522 -20.81 -2.31 -36.64
C GLY A 522 -22.28 -1.98 -36.35
N VAL A 523 -22.95 -1.20 -37.20
CA VAL A 523 -24.39 -0.92 -37.06
C VAL A 523 -25.19 -2.02 -37.74
N SER A 524 -25.83 -2.89 -36.94
CA SER A 524 -26.63 -4.02 -37.44
C SER A 524 -28.04 -3.60 -37.86
N PRO A 525 -28.60 -4.17 -38.95
CA PRO A 525 -30.00 -3.99 -39.31
C PRO A 525 -30.97 -4.84 -38.46
N TYR A 526 -30.45 -5.74 -37.61
CA TYR A 526 -31.24 -6.68 -36.83
C TYR A 526 -31.32 -6.23 -35.37
N SER A 527 -32.55 -6.13 -34.83
CA SER A 527 -32.81 -5.57 -33.51
C SER A 527 -32.11 -6.30 -32.35
N ASP A 528 -31.94 -7.61 -32.48
CA ASP A 528 -31.31 -8.51 -31.51
C ASP A 528 -29.78 -8.48 -31.53
N GLU A 529 -29.20 -7.90 -32.59
CA GLU A 529 -27.75 -7.73 -32.74
C GLU A 529 -27.28 -6.28 -32.54
N LYS A 530 -28.21 -5.31 -32.50
CA LYS A 530 -27.87 -3.89 -32.29
C LYS A 530 -27.08 -3.68 -30.99
N ARG A 531 -25.94 -2.99 -31.07
CA ARG A 531 -25.08 -2.56 -29.95
C ARG A 531 -24.73 -1.10 -30.09
N VAL A 532 -24.47 -0.37 -29.01
CA VAL A 532 -24.05 1.03 -29.13
C VAL A 532 -22.70 1.09 -29.86
N PRO A 533 -22.56 1.82 -30.99
CA PRO A 533 -21.33 1.80 -31.77
C PRO A 533 -20.14 2.42 -31.03
N TRP A 534 -18.94 1.93 -31.33
CA TRP A 534 -17.69 2.42 -30.73
C TRP A 534 -17.49 3.94 -30.92
N PHE A 535 -17.93 4.49 -32.05
CA PHE A 535 -17.81 5.91 -32.34
C PHE A 535 -18.75 6.77 -31.48
N ILE A 536 -19.89 6.23 -31.02
CA ILE A 536 -20.74 6.90 -30.04
C ILE A 536 -20.05 6.93 -28.67
N TYR A 537 -19.48 5.81 -28.22
CA TYR A 537 -18.70 5.78 -26.98
C TYR A 537 -17.50 6.74 -27.02
N SER A 538 -16.86 6.88 -28.17
CA SER A 538 -15.68 7.75 -28.35
C SER A 538 -16.04 9.25 -28.38
N SER A 539 -17.31 9.57 -28.66
CA SER A 539 -17.79 10.94 -28.88
C SER A 539 -17.99 11.74 -27.58
N PRO A 540 -18.03 13.09 -27.62
CA PRO A 540 -18.26 13.94 -26.43
C PRO A 540 -19.59 13.64 -25.72
N PRO A 541 -19.73 14.04 -24.44
CA PRO A 541 -20.97 13.83 -23.67
C PRO A 541 -22.24 14.33 -24.37
N SER A 542 -22.19 15.46 -25.09
CA SER A 542 -23.30 16.02 -25.86
C SER A 542 -23.80 15.10 -26.97
N VAL A 543 -22.88 14.47 -27.71
CA VAL A 543 -23.17 13.54 -28.80
C VAL A 543 -23.77 12.24 -28.27
N ARG A 544 -23.19 11.68 -27.20
CA ARG A 544 -23.74 10.50 -26.49
C ARG A 544 -25.16 10.76 -25.99
N LEU A 545 -25.38 11.95 -25.43
CA LEU A 545 -26.70 12.38 -24.96
C LEU A 545 -27.72 12.47 -26.10
N SER A 546 -27.31 13.04 -27.24
CA SER A 546 -28.17 13.12 -28.43
C SER A 546 -28.55 11.75 -28.99
N PHE A 547 -27.64 10.77 -28.94
CA PHE A 547 -27.97 9.37 -29.28
C PHE A 547 -29.03 8.78 -28.33
N ILE A 548 -28.89 8.96 -27.01
CA ILE A 548 -29.89 8.51 -26.03
C ILE A 548 -31.24 9.18 -26.27
N ARG A 549 -31.26 10.49 -26.60
CA ARG A 549 -32.50 11.21 -26.92
C ARG A 549 -33.16 10.65 -28.17
N GLY A 550 -32.41 10.40 -29.24
CA GLY A 550 -32.94 9.77 -30.45
C GLY A 550 -33.57 8.39 -30.17
N LEU A 551 -32.95 7.58 -29.30
CA LEU A 551 -33.53 6.30 -28.85
C LEU A 551 -34.85 6.48 -28.10
N LEU A 552 -34.94 7.48 -27.23
CA LEU A 552 -36.16 7.79 -26.46
C LEU A 552 -37.27 8.38 -27.33
N GLU A 553 -36.91 9.11 -28.38
CA GLU A 553 -37.86 9.64 -29.36
C GLU A 553 -38.48 8.54 -30.23
N ALA A 554 -37.79 7.42 -30.42
CA ALA A 554 -38.28 6.26 -31.17
C ALA A 554 -39.08 5.29 -30.28
N ASP A 555 -38.47 4.80 -29.19
CA ASP A 555 -39.01 3.69 -28.38
C ASP A 555 -39.29 4.08 -26.91
N GLY A 556 -39.18 5.36 -26.56
CA GLY A 556 -39.30 5.86 -25.19
C GLY A 556 -40.73 6.18 -24.76
N TYR A 557 -41.09 5.75 -23.56
CA TYR A 557 -42.36 6.10 -22.92
C TYR A 557 -42.12 7.08 -21.77
N PHE A 558 -42.66 8.29 -21.88
CA PHE A 558 -42.64 9.26 -20.78
C PHE A 558 -43.79 9.01 -19.80
N ARG A 559 -43.48 8.92 -18.50
CA ARG A 559 -44.48 8.74 -17.44
C ARG A 559 -44.31 9.75 -16.33
N LEU A 560 -45.41 10.43 -15.99
CA LEU A 560 -45.53 11.24 -14.77
C LEU A 560 -45.73 10.33 -13.56
N ASN A 561 -45.08 10.64 -12.45
CA ASN A 561 -45.25 9.90 -11.21
C ASN A 561 -46.62 10.20 -10.59
N SER A 562 -47.44 9.16 -10.43
CA SER A 562 -48.82 9.27 -9.93
C SER A 562 -48.93 9.80 -8.50
N LYS A 563 -47.86 9.66 -7.68
CA LYS A 563 -47.82 10.09 -6.27
C LYS A 563 -47.10 11.43 -6.06
N ASN A 564 -46.25 11.85 -7.00
CA ASN A 564 -45.55 13.14 -6.95
C ASN A 564 -45.45 13.72 -8.36
N LYS A 565 -46.32 14.69 -8.68
CA LYS A 565 -46.40 15.30 -10.01
C LYS A 565 -45.16 16.12 -10.41
N GLU A 566 -44.25 16.38 -9.49
CA GLU A 566 -42.95 17.03 -9.77
C GLU A 566 -41.90 16.05 -10.28
N ARG A 567 -42.20 14.74 -10.31
CA ARG A 567 -41.29 13.69 -10.80
C ARG A 567 -41.86 13.03 -12.04
N ALA A 568 -40.99 12.80 -13.01
CA ALA A 568 -41.28 12.02 -14.20
C ALA A 568 -40.17 11.00 -14.46
N GLN A 569 -40.39 10.12 -15.41
CA GLN A 569 -39.36 9.19 -15.89
C GLN A 569 -39.61 8.84 -17.35
N TRP A 570 -38.52 8.64 -18.08
CA TRP A 570 -38.54 7.94 -19.36
C TRP A 570 -38.33 6.44 -19.13
N GLU A 571 -39.05 5.62 -19.90
CA GLU A 571 -38.90 4.17 -19.93
C GLU A 571 -38.57 3.73 -21.35
N LEU A 572 -37.44 3.04 -21.54
CA LEU A 572 -37.05 2.46 -22.82
C LEU A 572 -37.16 0.94 -22.74
N HIS A 573 -38.00 0.33 -23.57
CA HIS A 573 -38.33 -1.10 -23.52
C HIS A 573 -37.56 -1.87 -24.59
N ILE A 574 -36.47 -2.53 -24.19
CA ILE A 574 -35.54 -3.20 -25.10
C ILE A 574 -35.57 -4.71 -24.88
N LYS A 575 -35.78 -5.49 -25.95
CA LYS A 575 -35.68 -6.97 -25.88
C LYS A 575 -34.23 -7.44 -25.84
N ASN A 576 -33.36 -6.77 -26.59
CA ASN A 576 -31.92 -7.02 -26.61
C ASN A 576 -31.27 -6.59 -25.28
N ARG A 577 -30.82 -7.56 -24.49
CA ARG A 577 -30.16 -7.33 -23.20
C ARG A 577 -28.88 -6.50 -23.35
N ALA A 578 -28.05 -6.82 -24.35
CA ALA A 578 -26.75 -6.20 -24.52
C ALA A 578 -26.90 -4.70 -24.85
N LEU A 579 -27.86 -4.35 -25.70
CA LEU A 579 -28.21 -2.96 -25.98
C LEU A 579 -28.73 -2.22 -24.72
N ALA A 580 -29.57 -2.86 -23.91
CA ALA A 580 -30.06 -2.24 -22.67
C ALA A 580 -28.93 -1.93 -21.67
N GLU A 581 -27.99 -2.85 -21.53
CA GLU A 581 -26.79 -2.67 -20.71
C GLU A 581 -25.87 -1.57 -21.28
N ASP A 582 -25.68 -1.53 -22.61
CA ASP A 582 -24.91 -0.49 -23.30
C ASP A 582 -25.51 0.92 -23.08
N VAL A 583 -26.84 1.04 -23.12
CA VAL A 583 -27.56 2.30 -22.90
C VAL A 583 -27.44 2.78 -21.45
N VAL A 584 -27.47 1.87 -20.48
CA VAL A 584 -27.23 2.20 -19.06
C VAL A 584 -25.80 2.71 -18.85
N LEU A 585 -24.82 2.08 -19.49
CA LEU A 585 -23.44 2.56 -19.46
C LEU A 585 -23.32 3.94 -20.08
N LEU A 586 -23.86 4.12 -21.28
CA LEU A 586 -23.77 5.37 -22.03
C LEU A 586 -24.37 6.53 -21.24
N ALA A 587 -25.49 6.31 -20.55
CA ALA A 587 -26.08 7.28 -19.63
C ALA A 587 -25.18 7.59 -18.42
N SER A 588 -24.53 6.58 -17.88
CA SER A 588 -23.58 6.74 -16.76
C SER A 588 -22.37 7.60 -17.16
N MET A 589 -21.90 7.46 -18.41
CA MET A 589 -20.81 8.25 -19.02
C MET A 589 -21.21 9.68 -19.41
N THR A 590 -22.50 10.03 -19.33
CA THR A 590 -23.03 11.39 -19.51
C THR A 590 -23.52 11.98 -18.18
N GLY A 591 -23.27 11.31 -17.06
CA GLY A 591 -23.71 11.75 -15.73
C GLY A 591 -25.22 11.65 -15.49
N ILE A 592 -25.95 10.93 -16.35
CA ILE A 592 -27.40 10.74 -16.26
C ILE A 592 -27.71 9.44 -15.51
N PRO A 593 -28.56 9.49 -14.46
CA PRO A 593 -28.97 8.28 -13.78
C PRO A 593 -29.82 7.39 -14.70
N ALA A 594 -29.43 6.13 -14.84
CA ALA A 594 -30.21 5.10 -15.52
C ALA A 594 -30.26 3.80 -14.69
N TYR A 595 -31.42 3.15 -14.72
CA TYR A 595 -31.71 1.90 -13.98
C TYR A 595 -32.20 0.83 -14.94
N LEU A 596 -31.77 -0.42 -14.74
CA LEU A 596 -32.17 -1.55 -15.56
C LEU A 596 -33.13 -2.46 -14.78
N ARG A 597 -34.23 -2.87 -15.40
CA ARG A 597 -35.13 -3.88 -14.84
C ARG A 597 -35.55 -4.89 -15.90
N ARG A 598 -35.50 -6.17 -15.56
CA ARG A 598 -36.11 -7.23 -16.37
C ARG A 598 -37.58 -7.42 -16.02
N ASN A 599 -38.47 -7.38 -17.01
CA ASN A 599 -39.89 -7.70 -16.88
C ASN A 599 -40.13 -9.21 -17.00
N ARG A 600 -41.32 -9.67 -16.54
CA ARG A 600 -41.71 -11.09 -16.60
C ARG A 600 -41.80 -11.65 -18.02
N ASN A 601 -42.10 -10.80 -19.00
CA ASN A 601 -42.17 -11.16 -20.42
C ASN A 601 -40.79 -11.21 -21.12
N GLY A 602 -39.70 -11.04 -20.37
CA GLY A 602 -38.33 -11.10 -20.90
C GLY A 602 -37.77 -9.76 -21.39
N THR A 603 -38.59 -8.72 -21.54
CA THR A 603 -38.14 -7.37 -21.95
C THR A 603 -37.35 -6.68 -20.84
N TYR A 604 -36.29 -5.97 -21.20
CA TYR A 604 -35.53 -5.11 -20.30
C TYR A 604 -36.03 -3.66 -20.41
N VAL A 605 -36.32 -3.03 -19.28
CA VAL A 605 -36.73 -1.63 -19.22
C VAL A 605 -35.61 -0.82 -18.62
N VAL A 606 -35.12 0.17 -19.38
CA VAL A 606 -34.19 1.18 -18.89
C VAL A 606 -34.98 2.41 -18.46
N TYR A 607 -34.82 2.80 -17.20
CA TYR A 607 -35.50 3.96 -16.62
C TYR A 607 -34.55 5.15 -16.51
N PHE A 608 -34.97 6.31 -16.98
CA PHE A 608 -34.26 7.57 -16.81
C PHE A 608 -35.13 8.54 -16.01
N PRO A 609 -34.76 8.91 -14.78
CA PRO A 609 -35.44 9.96 -14.04
C PRO A 609 -35.45 11.26 -14.84
N ALA A 610 -36.61 11.93 -14.84
CA ALA A 610 -36.83 13.15 -15.58
C ALA A 610 -37.71 14.12 -14.78
N ARG A 611 -37.66 15.39 -15.17
CA ARG A 611 -38.60 16.41 -14.72
C ARG A 611 -39.84 16.40 -15.62
N PRO A 612 -40.98 16.98 -15.20
CA PRO A 612 -42.21 17.02 -16.00
C PRO A 612 -42.07 17.66 -17.39
N ASN A 613 -41.02 18.47 -17.61
CA ASN A 613 -40.69 19.06 -18.90
C ASN A 613 -39.86 18.13 -19.82
N GLY A 614 -39.70 16.86 -19.48
CA GLY A 614 -38.98 15.87 -20.28
C GLY A 614 -37.46 15.85 -20.09
N ASN A 615 -36.88 16.86 -19.43
CA ASN A 615 -35.43 16.92 -19.19
C ASN A 615 -34.99 15.89 -18.15
N PHE A 616 -33.84 15.25 -18.37
CA PHE A 616 -33.24 14.32 -17.42
C PHE A 616 -32.96 15.00 -16.07
N GLU A 617 -33.26 14.29 -14.99
CA GLU A 617 -32.99 14.77 -13.65
C GLU A 617 -31.56 14.42 -13.24
N THR A 618 -30.66 15.40 -13.32
CA THR A 618 -29.23 15.25 -12.95
C THR A 618 -28.98 15.51 -11.47
N SER A 619 -29.87 16.24 -10.78
CA SER A 619 -29.77 16.60 -9.36
C SER A 619 -30.58 15.63 -8.48
N ILE A 620 -29.97 14.50 -8.11
CA ILE A 620 -30.29 13.58 -7.00
C ILE A 620 -31.70 13.76 -6.36
N LEU A 621 -32.66 12.93 -6.77
CA LEU A 621 -33.84 12.60 -5.95
C LEU A 621 -34.08 11.08 -5.82
N THR A 622 -33.04 10.28 -6.03
CA THR A 622 -33.13 8.82 -6.11
C THR A 622 -32.10 8.14 -5.20
N LYS A 623 -32.59 7.39 -4.18
CA LYS A 623 -32.04 6.25 -3.37
C LYS A 623 -30.53 6.06 -3.08
N HIS A 624 -29.63 6.85 -3.64
CA HIS A 624 -28.18 6.68 -3.69
C HIS A 624 -27.47 7.86 -3.02
N LYS A 625 -26.28 7.60 -2.47
CA LYS A 625 -25.39 8.67 -2.00
C LYS A 625 -24.52 9.03 -3.22
N ARG A 626 -24.45 10.29 -3.63
CA ARG A 626 -23.60 10.72 -4.74
C ARG A 626 -22.41 11.49 -4.17
N ASP A 627 -21.22 11.09 -4.59
CA ASP A 627 -20.01 11.91 -4.49
C ASP A 627 -19.70 12.41 -5.92
N GLU A 628 -19.03 13.56 -6.08
CA GLU A 628 -18.89 14.35 -7.33
C GLU A 628 -18.82 13.53 -8.65
N LEU A 629 -18.08 12.42 -8.66
CA LEU A 629 -17.85 11.57 -9.83
C LEU A 629 -18.54 10.18 -9.80
N VAL A 630 -19.07 9.75 -8.65
CA VAL A 630 -19.56 8.37 -8.45
C VAL A 630 -20.87 8.32 -7.67
N ALA A 631 -21.73 7.37 -8.01
CA ALA A 631 -22.95 7.05 -7.28
C ALA A 631 -22.78 5.77 -6.46
N TRP A 632 -23.13 5.81 -5.18
CA TRP A 632 -23.10 4.65 -4.28
C TRP A 632 -24.45 3.93 -4.29
N VAL A 633 -24.45 2.72 -4.86
CA VAL A 633 -25.63 1.90 -5.12
C VAL A 633 -25.76 0.75 -4.13
N ASN A 634 -26.95 0.56 -3.53
CA ASN A 634 -27.13 -0.49 -2.52
C ASN A 634 -27.00 -1.88 -3.14
N ILE A 635 -26.44 -2.83 -2.38
CA ILE A 635 -26.41 -4.24 -2.77
C ILE A 635 -27.81 -4.84 -2.60
N LYS A 636 -28.31 -5.50 -3.64
CA LYS A 636 -29.63 -6.18 -3.65
C LYS A 636 -29.50 -7.65 -3.28
N SER A 637 -28.60 -8.39 -3.94
CA SER A 637 -28.31 -9.79 -3.63
C SER A 637 -26.85 -10.11 -3.91
N VAL A 638 -26.34 -11.12 -3.20
CA VAL A 638 -25.02 -11.71 -3.37
C VAL A 638 -25.24 -13.22 -3.41
N GLU A 639 -24.87 -13.85 -4.51
CA GLU A 639 -25.13 -15.26 -4.79
C GLU A 639 -23.80 -15.96 -5.09
N GLU A 640 -23.61 -17.15 -4.53
CA GLU A 640 -22.51 -18.00 -4.94
C GLU A 640 -22.86 -18.68 -6.27
N VAL A 641 -21.90 -18.72 -7.19
CA VAL A 641 -22.00 -19.40 -8.48
C VAL A 641 -20.93 -20.48 -8.52
N VAL A 642 -21.37 -21.72 -8.72
CA VAL A 642 -20.48 -22.88 -8.90
C VAL A 642 -20.65 -23.37 -10.33
N PHE A 643 -19.55 -23.49 -11.06
CA PHE A 643 -19.52 -23.96 -12.44
C PHE A 643 -19.19 -25.46 -12.50
N ASP A 644 -19.74 -26.15 -13.50
CA ASP A 644 -19.50 -27.59 -13.73
C ASP A 644 -18.04 -27.90 -14.10
N SER A 645 -17.35 -26.92 -14.70
CA SER A 645 -15.94 -26.98 -15.10
C SER A 645 -15.20 -25.70 -14.71
N GLU A 646 -13.86 -25.74 -14.71
CA GLU A 646 -13.05 -24.55 -14.45
C GLU A 646 -13.28 -23.48 -15.53
N GLN A 647 -13.63 -22.27 -15.11
CA GLN A 647 -13.79 -21.10 -15.99
C GLN A 647 -12.56 -20.19 -15.90
N ARG A 648 -12.29 -19.39 -16.93
CA ARG A 648 -11.24 -18.37 -16.88
C ARG A 648 -11.74 -17.12 -16.17
N PHE A 649 -10.92 -16.61 -15.28
CA PHE A 649 -11.08 -15.33 -14.62
C PHE A 649 -9.89 -14.45 -15.00
N ILE A 650 -10.16 -13.25 -15.51
CA ILE A 650 -9.15 -12.35 -16.04
C ILE A 650 -9.19 -11.00 -15.30
N ASP A 651 -8.03 -10.41 -15.06
CA ASP A 651 -7.88 -9.03 -14.58
C ASP A 651 -6.78 -8.31 -15.36
N VAL A 652 -6.80 -6.98 -15.31
CA VAL A 652 -5.83 -6.12 -15.98
C VAL A 652 -5.13 -5.21 -14.97
N GLU A 653 -3.80 -5.24 -14.99
CA GLU A 653 -2.98 -4.31 -14.22
C GLU A 653 -2.79 -3.01 -15.00
N VAL A 654 -2.97 -1.86 -14.37
CA VAL A 654 -2.84 -0.53 -14.99
C VAL A 654 -1.76 0.34 -14.34
N ASP A 655 -1.38 1.43 -15.01
CA ASP A 655 -0.48 2.46 -14.47
C ASP A 655 -1.05 3.20 -13.24
N GLY A 656 -0.44 3.03 -12.06
CA GLY A 656 -0.78 3.73 -10.81
C GLY A 656 -1.84 3.03 -9.94
N VAL A 657 -2.26 3.64 -8.83
CA VAL A 657 -3.35 3.12 -7.96
C VAL A 657 -4.69 3.56 -8.52
N HIS A 658 -5.39 2.68 -9.23
CA HIS A 658 -6.72 2.98 -9.75
C HIS A 658 -7.72 1.89 -9.37
N TYR A 659 -8.98 2.06 -9.72
CA TYR A 659 -10.05 1.11 -9.53
C TYR A 659 -10.69 0.88 -10.90
N PHE A 660 -10.92 -0.39 -11.22
CA PHE A 660 -11.43 -0.80 -12.51
C PHE A 660 -12.88 -0.37 -12.74
N VAL A 661 -13.20 0.12 -13.95
CA VAL A 661 -14.58 0.40 -14.33
C VAL A 661 -15.11 -0.66 -15.29
N HIS A 662 -16.17 -1.34 -14.86
CA HIS A 662 -16.87 -2.36 -15.64
C HIS A 662 -17.72 -1.73 -16.74
N SER A 663 -18.14 -2.54 -17.72
CA SER A 663 -19.12 -2.15 -18.75
C SER A 663 -20.48 -1.69 -18.21
N LEU A 664 -20.87 -2.03 -16.97
CA LEU A 664 -22.09 -1.47 -16.37
C LEU A 664 -21.82 -0.19 -15.57
N GLY A 665 -20.60 0.34 -15.64
CA GLY A 665 -20.14 1.47 -14.86
C GLY A 665 -19.79 1.14 -13.41
N VAL A 666 -19.89 -0.14 -12.99
CA VAL A 666 -19.52 -0.57 -11.64
C VAL A 666 -18.02 -0.39 -11.45
N ILE A 667 -17.63 0.19 -10.30
CA ILE A 667 -16.24 0.37 -9.94
C ILE A 667 -15.86 -0.75 -8.97
N THR A 668 -14.98 -1.65 -9.41
CA THR A 668 -14.34 -2.63 -8.53
C THR A 668 -12.87 -2.32 -8.41
N HIS A 669 -12.19 -2.94 -7.45
CA HIS A 669 -10.74 -2.80 -7.38
C HIS A 669 -10.14 -3.49 -8.62
N ASN A 670 -9.26 -2.80 -9.38
CA ASN A 670 -8.33 -3.48 -10.29
C ASN A 670 -7.17 -3.98 -9.43
N CYS A 671 -6.29 -4.82 -9.96
CA CYS A 671 -5.03 -5.07 -9.29
C CYS A 671 -4.27 -3.74 -9.08
N CYS A 672 -4.34 -3.19 -7.87
CA CYS A 672 -3.46 -2.18 -7.26
C CYS A 672 -3.23 -2.60 -5.81
N ARG A 673 -2.13 -3.30 -5.53
CA ARG A 673 -1.75 -3.70 -4.17
C ARG A 673 -1.55 -2.43 -3.32
N LEU A 674 -2.58 -1.96 -2.62
CA LEU A 674 -2.49 -0.90 -1.61
C LEU A 674 -1.76 -1.44 -0.37
N SER A 675 -0.44 -1.37 -0.42
CA SER A 675 0.49 -1.42 0.71
C SER A 675 1.87 -1.18 0.11
N ILE A 676 2.40 0.06 0.10
CA ILE A 676 3.65 0.45 -0.59
C ILE A 676 3.74 -0.19 -2.00
N ASP A 677 3.29 0.50 -3.05
CA ASP A 677 3.16 -0.11 -4.39
C ASP A 677 4.42 -0.89 -4.80
N LYS A 678 4.32 -2.23 -4.70
CA LYS A 678 5.37 -3.18 -5.09
C LYS A 678 5.85 -2.90 -6.51
N ARG A 679 5.04 -2.26 -7.36
CA ARG A 679 5.36 -1.92 -8.75
C ARG A 679 6.27 -0.73 -8.87
N GLU A 680 6.24 0.22 -7.94
CA GLU A 680 7.19 1.33 -7.94
C GLU A 680 8.58 0.78 -7.56
N LEU A 681 8.65 -0.14 -6.59
CA LEU A 681 9.88 -0.89 -6.26
C LEU A 681 10.35 -1.79 -7.42
N LEU A 682 9.45 -2.49 -8.10
CA LEU A 682 9.81 -3.32 -9.27
C LEU A 682 10.20 -2.47 -10.48
N TYR A 683 9.56 -1.32 -10.71
CA TYR A 683 9.92 -0.34 -11.76
C TYR A 683 11.31 0.27 -11.49
N THR A 684 11.58 0.62 -10.23
CA THR A 684 12.86 1.17 -9.80
C THR A 684 14.00 0.20 -9.98
N VAL A 685 13.85 -1.02 -9.48
CA VAL A 685 14.88 -2.05 -9.62
C VAL A 685 15.02 -2.47 -11.11
N ARG A 686 13.93 -2.51 -11.91
CA ARG A 686 13.98 -2.88 -13.36
C ARG A 686 14.75 -1.85 -14.17
N ASN A 687 14.64 -0.57 -13.80
CA ASN A 687 15.34 0.56 -14.43
C ASN A 687 16.63 0.97 -13.71
N SER A 688 16.99 0.30 -12.61
CA SER A 688 18.18 0.64 -11.84
C SER A 688 19.44 0.44 -12.69
N LYS A 689 20.17 1.52 -12.95
CA LYS A 689 21.46 1.50 -13.67
C LYS A 689 22.63 0.97 -12.82
N PHE A 690 22.36 0.52 -11.60
CA PHE A 690 23.35 0.33 -10.52
C PHE A 690 23.60 -1.12 -10.11
N ALA A 691 23.28 -2.10 -10.96
CA ALA A 691 23.74 -3.47 -10.73
C ALA A 691 25.27 -3.57 -10.96
N LEU A 692 25.99 -4.23 -10.04
CA LEU A 692 27.42 -4.54 -10.17
C LEU A 692 27.64 -5.44 -11.40
N SER A 693 28.02 -4.83 -12.52
CA SER A 693 28.05 -5.45 -13.85
C SER A 693 29.24 -6.41 -14.10
N SER A 694 29.82 -7.05 -13.09
CA SER A 694 31.09 -7.78 -13.24
C SER A 694 31.09 -9.28 -12.92
N LEU A 695 29.96 -9.95 -12.76
CA LEU A 695 29.93 -11.44 -12.69
C LEU A 695 28.98 -12.02 -13.76
N ARG A 696 29.52 -12.80 -14.70
CA ARG A 696 28.84 -13.27 -15.93
C ARG A 696 28.01 -14.54 -15.69
N LYS A 697 26.90 -14.64 -16.44
CA LYS A 697 26.00 -15.79 -16.72
C LYS A 697 25.07 -16.30 -15.61
N ASP A 698 25.48 -16.35 -14.35
CA ASP A 698 24.57 -16.81 -13.26
C ASP A 698 23.63 -15.69 -12.74
N ILE A 699 23.90 -14.44 -13.12
CA ILE A 699 23.13 -13.27 -12.68
C ILE A 699 21.72 -13.25 -13.24
N GLU A 700 21.44 -13.71 -14.47
CA GLU A 700 20.07 -13.63 -15.01
C GLU A 700 19.10 -14.56 -14.29
N ALA A 701 19.53 -15.79 -13.97
CA ALA A 701 18.76 -16.73 -13.17
C ALA A 701 18.58 -16.27 -11.71
N MET A 702 19.65 -15.76 -11.08
CA MET A 702 19.56 -15.18 -9.73
C MET A 702 18.75 -13.88 -9.70
N ARG A 703 18.77 -13.09 -10.77
CA ARG A 703 17.98 -11.86 -10.92
C ARG A 703 16.51 -12.22 -11.07
N GLU A 704 16.16 -13.24 -11.86
CA GLU A 704 14.79 -13.81 -11.94
C GLU A 704 14.30 -14.41 -10.61
N GLU A 705 15.16 -15.11 -9.87
CA GLU A 705 14.85 -15.65 -8.55
C GLU A 705 14.69 -14.54 -7.49
N TYR A 706 15.55 -13.53 -7.53
CA TYR A 706 15.40 -12.29 -6.75
C TYR A 706 14.11 -11.55 -7.10
N TRP A 707 13.74 -11.47 -8.38
CA TRP A 707 12.47 -10.89 -8.81
C TRP A 707 11.27 -11.63 -8.25
N ARG A 708 11.28 -12.97 -8.28
CA ARG A 708 10.24 -13.81 -7.66
C ARG A 708 10.19 -13.66 -6.14
N THR A 709 11.32 -13.45 -5.48
CA THR A 709 11.42 -13.28 -4.03
C THR A 709 10.93 -11.90 -3.56
N VAL A 710 11.30 -10.84 -4.29
CA VAL A 710 10.79 -9.47 -4.09
C VAL A 710 9.29 -9.37 -4.43
N GLU A 711 8.81 -10.11 -5.44
CA GLU A 711 7.37 -10.22 -5.75
C GLU A 711 6.57 -10.87 -4.60
N ARG A 712 7.18 -11.82 -3.88
CA ARG A 712 6.61 -12.52 -2.71
C ARG A 712 6.64 -11.68 -1.43
N GLN A 713 7.69 -10.92 -1.17
CA GLN A 713 7.87 -10.16 0.08
C GLN A 713 7.01 -8.88 0.17
N ARG A 714 6.55 -8.54 1.39
CA ARG A 714 5.78 -7.32 1.69
C ARG A 714 6.36 -6.59 2.90
N PHE A 715 6.55 -5.29 2.73
CA PHE A 715 7.11 -4.39 3.72
C PHE A 715 6.19 -4.23 4.93
N GLY A 716 6.65 -4.77 6.07
CA GLY A 716 6.37 -4.17 7.37
C GLY A 716 7.28 -2.97 7.57
N GLY A 717 6.92 -2.03 8.46
CA GLY A 717 7.81 -0.94 8.85
C GLY A 717 9.20 -1.44 9.28
N LEU A 718 10.19 -0.56 9.39
CA LEU A 718 11.63 -0.91 9.56
C LEU A 718 11.94 -1.88 10.73
N TRP A 719 11.01 -2.07 11.67
CA TRP A 719 11.09 -3.01 12.80
C TRP A 719 10.63 -4.45 12.49
N ALA A 720 10.10 -4.70 11.29
CA ALA A 720 9.89 -6.02 10.70
C ALA A 720 10.30 -5.97 9.22
N LEU A 721 11.62 -5.96 8.99
CA LEU A 721 12.17 -5.99 7.64
C LEU A 721 11.85 -7.33 6.95
N PRO A 722 11.32 -7.31 5.72
CA PRO A 722 11.33 -8.47 4.84
C PRO A 722 12.75 -9.01 4.63
N ASP A 723 12.89 -10.24 4.14
CA ASP A 723 14.22 -10.80 3.91
C ASP A 723 14.94 -10.02 2.80
N ILE A 724 16.21 -9.64 3.00
CA ILE A 724 17.05 -8.94 1.99
C ILE A 724 16.56 -7.50 1.67
N THR A 725 16.02 -6.77 2.66
CA THR A 725 15.75 -5.32 2.52
C THR A 725 16.12 -4.54 3.79
N GLY A 726 16.33 -3.24 3.65
CA GLY A 726 16.77 -2.35 4.73
C GLY A 726 16.94 -0.93 4.22
N SER A 727 17.84 -0.15 4.79
CA SER A 727 18.15 1.20 4.34
C SER A 727 19.64 1.37 4.09
N VAL A 728 19.99 2.08 3.02
CA VAL A 728 21.40 2.40 2.72
C VAL A 728 21.92 3.44 3.71
N ASN A 729 21.10 4.44 4.02
CA ASN A 729 21.37 5.52 4.96
C ASN A 729 20.07 6.26 5.30
N VAL A 730 20.05 6.88 6.48
CA VAL A 730 18.96 7.74 6.97
C VAL A 730 19.50 9.15 7.13
N VAL A 731 18.80 10.13 6.57
CA VAL A 731 19.11 11.55 6.80
C VAL A 731 17.84 12.25 7.26
N ASP A 732 17.92 12.90 8.41
CA ASP A 732 16.76 13.55 9.03
C ASP A 732 16.60 14.98 8.53
N VAL A 733 15.33 15.40 8.43
CA VAL A 733 14.96 16.81 8.35
C VAL A 733 14.63 17.33 9.74
N ASN A 734 15.27 18.43 10.15
CA ASN A 734 14.97 19.11 11.40
C ASN A 734 13.71 20.00 11.24
N LEU A 735 12.54 19.44 11.54
CA LEU A 735 11.26 20.12 11.34
C LEU A 735 11.08 21.37 12.23
N PRO A 736 11.46 21.36 13.53
CA PRO A 736 11.41 22.56 14.37
C PRO A 736 12.22 23.73 13.80
N ARG A 737 13.42 23.48 13.27
CA ARG A 737 14.25 24.51 12.62
C ARG A 737 13.50 25.21 11.50
N ILE A 738 12.82 24.44 10.64
CA ILE A 738 12.06 24.97 9.50
C ILE A 738 10.87 25.80 10.00
N ALA A 739 10.16 25.33 11.02
CA ALA A 739 9.04 26.06 11.62
C ALA A 739 9.48 27.40 12.26
N LEU A 740 10.64 27.43 12.91
CA LEU A 740 11.23 28.68 13.44
C LEU A 740 11.64 29.63 12.31
N GLU A 741 12.32 29.11 11.27
CA GLU A 741 12.75 29.91 10.12
C GLU A 741 11.59 30.43 9.27
N SER A 742 10.43 29.77 9.32
CA SER A 742 9.22 30.23 8.65
C SER A 742 8.49 31.33 9.42
N LYS A 743 8.86 31.60 10.68
CA LYS A 743 8.16 32.54 11.58
C LYS A 743 6.65 32.21 11.70
N SER A 744 6.33 30.93 11.75
CA SER A 744 4.95 30.41 11.78
C SER A 744 4.12 30.74 10.52
N GLU A 745 4.73 31.21 9.43
CA GLU A 745 4.06 31.36 8.14
C GLU A 745 4.06 30.04 7.38
N GLU A 746 2.86 29.52 7.10
CA GLU A 746 2.71 28.18 6.52
C GLU A 746 3.24 28.09 5.07
N SER A 747 3.04 29.11 4.23
CA SER A 747 3.57 29.13 2.86
C SER A 747 5.10 29.03 2.85
N ARG A 748 5.75 29.83 3.70
CA ARG A 748 7.19 29.85 3.87
C ARG A 748 7.72 28.53 4.45
N PHE A 749 6.98 27.89 5.35
CA PHE A 749 7.34 26.56 5.87
C PHE A 749 7.45 25.54 4.73
N TRP A 750 6.47 25.48 3.82
CA TRP A 750 6.50 24.53 2.72
C TRP A 750 7.65 24.77 1.73
N GLU A 751 7.97 26.04 1.45
CA GLU A 751 9.12 26.42 0.62
C GLU A 751 10.44 25.95 1.24
N LEU A 752 10.67 26.30 2.50
CA LEU A 752 11.87 25.90 3.23
C LEU A 752 11.94 24.38 3.38
N TYR A 753 10.80 23.70 3.57
CA TYR A 753 10.76 22.25 3.68
C TYR A 753 11.21 21.55 2.39
N ASP A 754 10.76 22.01 1.23
CA ASP A 754 11.21 21.50 -0.07
C ASP A 754 12.73 21.68 -0.27
N GLU A 755 13.29 22.82 0.18
CA GLU A 755 14.75 23.05 0.16
C GLU A 755 15.51 22.01 1.02
N ARG A 756 15.04 21.70 2.24
CA ARG A 756 15.72 20.71 3.11
C ARG A 756 15.55 19.30 2.57
N LEU A 757 14.38 18.98 2.01
CA LEU A 757 14.14 17.71 1.34
C LEU A 757 15.11 17.50 0.16
N LYS A 758 15.43 18.54 -0.61
CA LYS A 758 16.45 18.45 -1.68
C LYS A 758 17.84 18.11 -1.13
N LEU A 759 18.23 18.68 0.02
CA LEU A 759 19.51 18.33 0.67
C LEU A 759 19.51 16.87 1.14
N VAL A 760 18.40 16.39 1.72
CA VAL A 760 18.24 14.97 2.06
C VAL A 760 18.36 14.08 0.83
N ARG A 761 17.68 14.45 -0.27
CA ARG A 761 17.73 13.72 -1.54
C ARG A 761 19.17 13.55 -2.01
N GLU A 762 19.93 14.65 -2.02
CA GLU A 762 21.32 14.66 -2.45
C GLU A 762 22.22 13.82 -1.53
N ALA A 763 22.07 13.97 -0.21
CA ALA A 763 22.88 13.24 0.76
C ALA A 763 22.69 11.72 0.66
N VAL A 764 21.45 11.24 0.65
CA VAL A 764 21.19 9.79 0.62
C VAL A 764 21.60 9.18 -0.73
N ASN A 765 21.40 9.90 -1.84
CA ASN A 765 21.90 9.48 -3.15
C ASN A 765 23.44 9.44 -3.21
N TRP A 766 24.12 10.38 -2.55
CA TRP A 766 25.57 10.33 -2.41
C TRP A 766 26.03 9.05 -1.69
N PHE A 767 25.39 8.68 -0.57
CA PHE A 767 25.72 7.45 0.15
C PHE A 767 25.49 6.20 -0.70
N ARG A 768 24.36 6.11 -1.41
CA ARG A 768 24.09 5.01 -2.33
C ARG A 768 25.18 4.85 -3.41
N ASN A 769 25.56 5.95 -4.04
CA ASN A 769 26.62 5.96 -5.04
C ASN A 769 27.98 5.59 -4.42
N ARG A 770 28.25 6.08 -3.21
CA ARG A 770 29.46 5.75 -2.44
C ARG A 770 29.56 4.26 -2.15
N TYR A 771 28.50 3.63 -1.65
CA TYR A 771 28.50 2.19 -1.38
C TYR A 771 28.64 1.36 -2.65
N THR A 772 27.98 1.77 -3.73
CA THR A 772 28.14 1.12 -5.04
C THR A 772 29.61 1.18 -5.49
N TYR A 773 30.25 2.34 -5.36
CA TYR A 773 31.66 2.53 -5.69
C TYR A 773 32.57 1.64 -4.82
N ILE A 774 32.43 1.64 -3.50
CA ILE A 774 33.36 0.89 -2.63
C ILE A 774 33.15 -0.62 -2.73
N LEU A 775 31.92 -1.11 -2.89
CA LEU A 775 31.65 -2.54 -3.11
C LEU A 775 32.25 -3.03 -4.42
N LYS A 776 32.19 -2.20 -5.47
CA LYS A 776 32.77 -2.52 -6.78
C LYS A 776 34.31 -2.57 -6.74
N ASN A 777 34.94 -1.60 -6.08
CA ASN A 777 36.39 -1.45 -6.11
C ASN A 777 37.10 -2.26 -5.02
N TYR A 778 36.40 -2.61 -3.93
CA TYR A 778 36.96 -3.33 -2.79
C TYR A 778 36.10 -4.54 -2.38
N PRO A 779 35.74 -5.45 -3.30
CA PRO A 779 34.80 -6.54 -3.03
C PRO A 779 35.24 -7.46 -1.88
N ASN A 780 36.55 -7.69 -1.72
CA ASN A 780 37.09 -8.50 -0.62
C ASN A 780 36.87 -7.85 0.76
N PHE A 781 36.89 -6.52 0.82
CA PHE A 781 36.64 -5.79 2.08
C PHE A 781 35.17 -5.92 2.52
N TYR A 782 34.27 -6.15 1.56
CA TYR A 782 32.83 -6.31 1.77
C TYR A 782 32.33 -7.73 1.45
N ALA A 783 33.20 -8.75 1.59
CA ALA A 783 32.95 -10.10 1.11
C ALA A 783 31.64 -10.72 1.64
N MET A 784 31.27 -10.44 2.89
CA MET A 784 30.03 -10.94 3.48
C MET A 784 28.78 -10.36 2.81
N ILE A 785 28.78 -9.06 2.46
CA ILE A 785 27.70 -8.45 1.67
C ILE A 785 27.66 -9.11 0.29
N MET A 786 28.81 -9.29 -0.36
CA MET A 786 28.87 -9.89 -1.69
C MET A 786 28.39 -11.35 -1.71
N GLU A 787 28.65 -12.12 -0.64
CA GLU A 787 28.28 -13.54 -0.55
C GLU A 787 26.79 -13.75 -0.25
N TYR A 788 26.22 -12.95 0.65
CA TYR A 788 24.86 -13.17 1.17
C TYR A 788 23.83 -12.15 0.67
N MET A 789 24.25 -11.02 0.10
CA MET A 789 23.38 -9.97 -0.43
C MET A 789 23.95 -9.36 -1.72
N PRO A 790 24.11 -10.15 -2.79
CA PRO A 790 24.54 -9.64 -4.09
C PRO A 790 23.61 -8.55 -4.65
N GLU A 791 22.39 -8.44 -4.14
CA GLU A 791 21.39 -7.48 -4.58
C GLU A 791 21.54 -6.09 -3.94
N PHE A 792 22.35 -5.96 -2.90
CA PHE A 792 22.66 -4.67 -2.30
C PHE A 792 23.38 -3.76 -3.31
N PRO A 793 23.05 -2.45 -3.40
CA PRO A 793 22.07 -1.72 -2.60
C PRO A 793 20.66 -1.66 -3.23
N SER A 794 20.39 -2.35 -4.33
CA SER A 794 19.14 -2.22 -5.08
C SER A 794 17.90 -2.60 -4.28
N SER A 795 18.04 -3.48 -3.29
CA SER A 795 16.96 -3.92 -2.40
C SER A 795 16.76 -3.04 -1.15
N HIS A 796 17.57 -1.99 -0.96
CA HIS A 796 17.55 -1.13 0.22
C HIS A 796 16.94 0.24 -0.11
N PHE A 797 16.27 0.86 0.86
CA PHE A 797 15.68 2.19 0.75
C PHE A 797 16.69 3.31 0.94
N ASN A 798 16.43 4.41 0.26
CA ASN A 798 16.84 5.74 0.67
C ASN A 798 15.82 6.28 1.68
N THR A 799 16.26 6.64 2.88
CA THR A 799 15.33 6.97 3.97
C THR A 799 15.38 8.44 4.33
N ILE A 800 14.21 9.09 4.29
CA ILE A 800 13.98 10.42 4.82
C ILE A 800 13.52 10.28 6.28
N GLY A 801 14.34 10.74 7.22
CA GLY A 801 13.97 10.78 8.63
C GLY A 801 13.25 12.08 8.99
N LEU A 802 12.27 12.02 9.88
CA LEU A 802 11.58 13.20 10.42
C LEU A 802 11.78 13.27 11.94
N ILE A 803 12.20 14.43 12.45
CA ILE A 803 12.43 14.66 13.88
C ILE A 803 11.77 15.96 14.36
N GLY A 804 11.25 15.96 15.59
CA GLY A 804 10.60 17.12 16.20
C GLY A 804 9.25 17.49 15.56
N LEU A 805 8.51 16.50 15.06
CA LEU A 805 7.21 16.70 14.42
C LEU A 805 6.19 17.41 15.36
N PRO A 806 6.09 17.05 16.67
CA PRO A 806 5.20 17.74 17.61
C PRO A 806 5.61 19.18 17.91
N GLU A 807 6.90 19.45 18.07
CA GLU A 807 7.41 20.80 18.32
C GLU A 807 7.20 21.69 17.10
N ALA A 808 7.45 21.18 15.88
CA ALA A 808 7.14 21.90 14.65
C ALA A 808 5.64 22.26 14.55
N ALA A 809 4.74 21.33 14.92
CA ALA A 809 3.31 21.61 14.96
C ALA A 809 2.96 22.70 16.00
N ALA A 810 3.54 22.65 17.19
CA ALA A 810 3.34 23.67 18.23
C ALA A 810 3.81 25.06 17.77
N ILE A 811 4.98 25.15 17.14
CA ILE A 811 5.57 26.40 16.63
C ILE A 811 4.72 26.99 15.50
N LEU A 812 4.30 26.17 14.53
CA LEU A 812 3.44 26.62 13.42
C LEU A 812 2.04 27.05 13.90
N MET A 813 1.53 26.42 14.95
CA MET A 813 0.25 26.80 15.56
C MET A 813 0.37 28.03 16.48
N GLY A 814 1.58 28.45 16.82
CA GLY A 814 1.83 29.53 17.79
C GLY A 814 1.34 29.18 19.19
N ASP A 815 1.38 27.89 19.56
CA ASP A 815 0.87 27.39 20.85
C ASP A 815 1.96 26.62 21.62
N PRO A 816 2.73 27.30 22.50
CA PRO A 816 3.79 26.67 23.27
C PRO A 816 3.30 25.65 24.30
N ARG A 817 2.01 25.71 24.68
CA ARG A 817 1.41 24.84 25.70
C ARG A 817 0.60 23.69 25.12
N LEU A 818 0.55 23.56 23.78
CA LEU A 818 -0.20 22.55 23.04
C LEU A 818 -0.13 21.15 23.65
N TRP A 819 1.07 20.70 24.04
CA TRP A 819 1.31 19.35 24.56
C TRP A 819 1.27 19.25 26.09
N LEU A 820 1.25 20.37 26.81
CA LEU A 820 1.19 20.40 28.27
C LEU A 820 -0.25 20.41 28.78
N ASP A 821 -1.10 21.24 28.17
CA ASP A 821 -2.50 21.40 28.57
C ASP A 821 -3.44 21.81 27.43
N GLY A 822 -3.06 21.53 26.18
CA GLY A 822 -3.96 21.65 25.05
C GLY A 822 -5.22 20.80 25.21
N SER A 823 -6.31 21.21 24.56
CA SER A 823 -7.54 20.42 24.54
C SER A 823 -7.47 19.31 23.48
N ARG A 824 -8.37 18.33 23.57
CA ARG A 824 -8.55 17.31 22.51
C ARG A 824 -8.72 17.93 21.12
N ARG A 825 -9.38 19.10 21.02
CA ARG A 825 -9.54 19.81 19.75
C ARG A 825 -8.20 20.32 19.22
N ASP A 826 -7.32 20.79 20.10
CA ASP A 826 -6.00 21.31 19.75
C ASP A 826 -5.08 20.20 19.28
N TRP A 827 -5.06 19.07 20.00
CA TRP A 827 -4.31 17.88 19.59
C TRP A 827 -4.76 17.33 18.25
N LEU A 828 -6.06 17.32 17.95
CA LEU A 828 -6.56 16.88 16.64
C LEU A 828 -6.21 17.85 15.50
N ARG A 829 -6.10 19.16 15.78
CA ARG A 829 -5.60 20.14 14.81
C ARG A 829 -4.11 19.94 14.55
N ALA A 830 -3.33 19.72 15.61
CA ALA A 830 -1.91 19.38 15.49
C ALA A 830 -1.71 18.08 14.70
N ALA A 831 -2.51 17.05 14.98
CA ALA A 831 -2.49 15.78 14.25
C ALA A 831 -2.71 15.98 12.75
N GLU A 832 -3.65 16.84 12.36
CA GLU A 832 -3.92 17.14 10.95
C GLU A 832 -2.76 17.88 10.27
N LEU A 833 -2.11 18.82 10.97
CA LEU A 833 -0.90 19.49 10.46
C LEU A 833 0.25 18.51 10.29
N MET A 834 0.54 17.71 11.32
CA MET A 834 1.56 16.67 11.29
C MET A 834 1.31 15.66 10.16
N ARG A 835 0.05 15.23 9.99
CA ARG A 835 -0.39 14.37 8.89
C ARG A 835 -0.04 14.97 7.52
N ARG A 836 -0.28 16.27 7.31
CA ARG A 836 0.03 16.96 6.05
C ARG A 836 1.54 17.00 5.79
N ILE A 837 2.36 17.23 6.83
CA ILE A 837 3.83 17.24 6.73
C ILE A 837 4.35 15.86 6.30
N VAL A 838 3.90 14.80 6.98
CA VAL A 838 4.31 13.42 6.67
C VAL A 838 3.81 13.01 5.28
N GLU A 839 2.54 13.30 4.95
CA GLU A 839 1.97 12.97 3.65
C GLU A 839 2.68 13.68 2.49
N TYR A 840 3.03 14.95 2.66
CA TYR A 840 3.81 15.70 1.67
C TYR A 840 5.15 15.00 1.40
N THR A 841 5.87 14.63 2.46
CA THR A 841 7.15 13.92 2.36
C THR A 841 7.00 12.57 1.70
N THR A 842 5.97 11.81 2.06
CA THR A 842 5.69 10.50 1.45
C THR A 842 5.37 10.64 -0.05
N LYS A 843 4.63 11.67 -0.45
CA LYS A 843 4.36 11.99 -1.87
C LYS A 843 5.64 12.36 -2.60
N THR A 844 6.51 13.15 -1.97
CA THR A 844 7.81 13.55 -2.52
C THR A 844 8.75 12.34 -2.67
N ALA A 845 8.84 11.48 -1.67
CA ALA A 845 9.61 10.23 -1.71
C ALA A 845 9.14 9.32 -2.86
N ARG A 846 7.82 9.15 -3.03
CA ARG A 846 7.25 8.38 -4.16
C ARG A 846 7.60 9.00 -5.51
N LYS A 847 7.52 10.33 -5.63
CA LYS A 847 7.94 11.04 -6.85
C LYS A 847 9.41 10.74 -7.19
N TRP A 848 10.31 10.83 -6.22
CA TRP A 848 11.74 10.51 -6.45
C TRP A 848 11.97 9.04 -6.78
N MET A 849 11.22 8.14 -6.15
CA MET A 849 11.23 6.72 -6.48
C MET A 849 10.93 6.50 -7.97
N LEU A 850 9.85 7.11 -8.48
CA LEU A 850 9.48 7.03 -9.91
C LEU A 850 10.51 7.68 -10.83
N GLU A 851 11.10 8.81 -10.43
CA GLU A 851 12.10 9.55 -11.23
C GLU A 851 13.45 8.82 -11.36
N GLU A 852 13.95 8.29 -10.25
CA GLU A 852 15.33 7.80 -10.14
C GLU A 852 15.46 6.30 -10.35
N GLY A 853 14.35 5.58 -10.18
CA GLY A 853 14.39 4.14 -10.12
C GLY A 853 15.14 3.63 -8.87
N VAL A 854 14.96 4.30 -7.72
CA VAL A 854 15.50 3.88 -6.41
C VAL A 854 14.39 3.80 -5.37
N PRO A 855 14.37 2.82 -4.44
CA PRO A 855 13.38 2.80 -3.36
C PRO A 855 13.57 3.97 -2.39
N TRP A 856 12.49 4.68 -2.04
CA TRP A 856 12.47 5.72 -1.01
C TRP A 856 11.41 5.43 0.07
N ASN A 857 11.70 5.72 1.33
CA ASN A 857 10.74 5.65 2.43
C ASN A 857 10.89 6.84 3.40
N VAL A 858 9.87 7.00 4.26
CA VAL A 858 9.80 8.07 5.28
C VAL A 858 9.66 7.45 6.66
N GLU A 859 10.53 7.82 7.58
CA GLU A 859 10.65 7.23 8.92
C GLU A 859 10.48 8.27 10.03
N GLU A 860 9.76 7.88 11.08
CA GLU A 860 9.83 8.51 12.40
C GLU A 860 11.08 7.97 13.10
N VAL A 861 12.12 8.80 13.17
CA VAL A 861 13.43 8.31 13.61
C VAL A 861 13.53 8.24 15.12
N PRO A 862 14.19 7.20 15.68
CA PRO A 862 14.41 7.09 17.13
C PRO A 862 15.18 8.26 17.74
N GLY A 863 16.04 8.91 16.93
CA GLY A 863 16.69 10.17 17.26
C GLY A 863 17.43 10.19 18.61
N GLU A 864 18.11 9.10 19.01
CA GLU A 864 18.70 8.96 20.35
C GLU A 864 19.63 10.12 20.72
N SER A 865 20.60 10.40 19.84
CA SER A 865 21.53 11.53 19.94
C SER A 865 21.16 12.70 19.03
N ALA A 866 20.50 12.43 17.90
CA ALA A 866 20.10 13.46 16.93
C ALA A 866 19.17 14.50 17.56
N SER A 867 18.16 14.05 18.31
CA SER A 867 17.19 14.93 18.96
C SER A 867 17.84 15.96 19.90
N PRO A 868 18.63 15.57 20.92
CA PRO A 868 19.27 16.56 21.79
C PRO A 868 20.30 17.42 21.04
N LYS A 869 21.06 16.86 20.08
CA LYS A 869 22.03 17.64 19.28
C LYS A 869 21.35 18.78 18.51
N LEU A 870 20.28 18.46 17.78
CA LEU A 870 19.52 19.44 17.00
C LEU A 870 18.83 20.46 17.90
N ALA A 871 18.18 20.01 18.98
CA ALA A 871 17.50 20.88 19.93
C ALA A 871 18.46 21.91 20.56
N MET A 872 19.68 21.51 20.94
CA MET A 872 20.70 22.42 21.47
C MET A 872 21.19 23.45 20.43
N LEU A 873 21.42 23.03 19.18
CA LEU A 873 21.84 23.92 18.10
C LEU A 873 20.75 24.94 17.76
N ASP A 874 19.50 24.51 17.78
CA ASP A 874 18.35 25.36 17.53
C ASP A 874 18.13 26.35 18.66
N LEU A 875 18.17 25.92 19.92
CA LEU A 875 17.99 26.78 21.08
C LEU A 875 19.07 27.87 21.18
N LYS A 876 20.30 27.56 20.77
CA LYS A 876 21.40 28.54 20.71
C LYS A 876 21.15 29.63 19.67
N ARG A 877 20.46 29.31 18.58
CA ARG A 877 20.22 30.21 17.44
C ARG A 877 18.86 30.92 17.51
N TYR A 878 17.86 30.29 18.13
CA TYR A 878 16.50 30.79 18.30
C TYR A 878 16.09 30.69 19.76
N SER A 879 16.20 31.81 20.49
CA SER A 879 15.86 31.85 21.92
C SER A 879 14.38 31.61 22.18
N GLU A 880 13.50 31.93 21.24
CA GLU A 880 12.05 31.69 21.34
C GLU A 880 11.68 30.20 21.47
N LEU A 881 12.55 29.28 21.02
CA LEU A 881 12.33 27.85 21.17
C LEU A 881 12.20 27.42 22.64
N ARG A 882 12.76 28.20 23.58
CA ARG A 882 12.60 27.98 25.03
C ARG A 882 11.14 27.87 25.45
N GLU A 883 10.22 28.58 24.79
CA GLU A 883 8.80 28.57 25.15
C GLU A 883 8.11 27.25 24.76
N PHE A 884 8.59 26.60 23.71
CA PHE A 884 7.99 25.37 23.15
C PHE A 884 8.57 24.08 23.73
N MET A 885 9.48 24.19 24.71
CA MET A 885 10.15 23.04 25.33
C MET A 885 9.71 22.86 26.79
N PRO A 886 9.45 21.62 27.24
CA PRO A 886 9.08 21.36 28.63
C PRO A 886 10.25 21.55 29.61
N ASP A 887 11.49 21.36 29.14
CA ASP A 887 12.73 21.55 29.92
C ASP A 887 13.80 22.21 29.04
N PRO A 888 13.80 23.55 28.92
CA PRO A 888 14.75 24.27 28.07
C PRO A 888 16.21 24.15 28.53
N GLU A 889 16.44 23.79 29.81
CA GLU A 889 17.78 23.54 30.36
C GLU A 889 18.29 22.13 29.99
N ASN A 890 17.42 21.28 29.44
CA ASN A 890 17.74 19.98 28.88
C ASN A 890 16.97 19.76 27.56
N PRO A 891 17.33 20.49 26.50
CA PRO A 891 16.54 20.53 25.27
C PRO A 891 16.62 19.19 24.53
N VAL A 892 15.46 18.59 24.28
CA VAL A 892 15.28 17.31 23.58
C VAL A 892 14.02 17.43 22.74
N TYR A 893 14.12 17.23 21.43
CA TYR A 893 12.96 17.11 20.56
C TYR A 893 12.28 15.75 20.69
N ALA A 894 10.96 15.72 20.53
CA ALA A 894 10.22 14.48 20.46
C ALA A 894 10.65 13.64 19.24
N THR A 895 10.66 12.34 19.47
CA THR A 895 10.94 11.28 18.47
C THR A 895 9.73 10.37 18.33
N SER A 896 8.54 10.96 18.52
CA SER A 896 7.24 10.33 18.45
C SER A 896 6.22 11.36 17.92
N ILE A 897 5.13 10.90 17.30
CA ILE A 897 4.00 11.75 16.84
C ILE A 897 3.37 12.52 18.00
N VAL A 898 3.27 11.89 19.16
CA VAL A 898 2.88 12.57 20.41
C VAL A 898 4.07 12.56 21.36
N PRO A 899 4.52 13.72 21.86
CA PRO A 899 5.65 13.78 22.79
C PRO A 899 5.36 12.98 24.06
N TYR A 900 6.32 12.24 24.59
CA TYR A 900 6.08 11.35 25.73
C TYR A 900 5.81 12.08 27.05
N TYR A 901 6.15 13.36 27.16
CA TYR A 901 5.79 14.22 28.30
C TYR A 901 4.36 14.78 28.20
N ALA A 902 3.64 14.54 27.10
CA ALA A 902 2.30 15.10 26.91
C ALA A 902 1.35 14.61 28.01
N ASN A 903 0.69 15.55 28.69
CA ASN A 903 -0.26 15.22 29.74
C ASN A 903 -1.62 14.85 29.14
N MET A 904 -1.69 13.65 28.56
CA MET A 904 -2.88 13.13 27.90
C MET A 904 -3.19 11.70 28.31
N GLU A 905 -4.48 11.39 28.32
CA GLU A 905 -4.97 10.04 28.54
C GLU A 905 -4.67 9.15 27.32
N LEU A 906 -4.48 7.85 27.58
CA LEU A 906 -4.07 6.89 26.55
C LEU A 906 -5.02 6.85 25.33
N PRO A 907 -6.37 6.93 25.48
CA PRO A 907 -7.27 6.99 24.33
C PRO A 907 -7.04 8.19 23.40
N ASP A 908 -6.70 9.36 23.96
CA ASP A 908 -6.41 10.55 23.16
C ASP A 908 -5.05 10.45 22.47
N ARG A 909 -4.03 9.86 23.14
CA ARG A 909 -2.76 9.52 22.50
C ARG A 909 -2.98 8.61 21.30
N ILE A 910 -3.70 7.50 21.49
CA ILE A 910 -4.02 6.54 20.42
C ILE A 910 -4.73 7.25 19.25
N GLU A 911 -5.67 8.15 19.55
CA GLU A 911 -6.42 8.88 18.52
C GLU A 911 -5.51 9.80 17.67
N VAL A 912 -4.54 10.48 18.28
CA VAL A 912 -3.59 11.32 17.56
C VAL A 912 -2.61 10.47 16.77
N GLU A 913 -2.03 9.45 17.39
CA GLU A 913 -1.06 8.53 16.79
C GLU A 913 -1.63 7.82 15.55
N GLN A 914 -2.83 7.24 15.64
CA GLN A 914 -3.44 6.50 14.53
C GLN A 914 -3.73 7.38 13.30
N ARG A 915 -3.92 8.70 13.49
CA ARG A 915 -4.16 9.66 12.41
C ARG A 915 -2.91 9.98 11.61
N VAL A 916 -1.73 9.81 12.19
CA VAL A 916 -0.45 10.20 11.57
C VAL A 916 0.40 8.99 11.21
N GLN A 917 0.48 7.95 12.06
CA GLN A 917 1.35 6.78 11.84
C GLN A 917 1.18 6.16 10.46
N ARG A 918 -0.07 6.00 10.00
CA ARG A 918 -0.40 5.38 8.71
C ARG A 918 0.20 6.06 7.47
N TYR A 919 0.70 7.29 7.60
CA TYR A 919 1.29 8.06 6.51
C TYR A 919 2.80 7.86 6.39
N PHE A 920 3.45 7.31 7.42
CA PHE A 920 4.83 6.86 7.34
C PHE A 920 4.91 5.59 6.49
N THR A 921 5.96 5.50 5.68
CA THR A 921 6.24 4.33 4.82
C THR A 921 7.45 3.52 5.30
N GLY A 922 8.13 3.98 6.34
CA GLY A 922 9.27 3.36 7.02
C GLY A 922 8.98 3.03 8.48
N GLY A 923 9.97 3.18 9.36
CA GLY A 923 9.82 2.95 10.80
C GLY A 923 8.88 3.97 11.46
N VAL A 924 8.02 3.49 12.36
CA VAL A 924 7.14 4.29 13.22
C VAL A 924 6.85 3.49 14.49
N MET A 925 6.68 4.12 15.65
CA MET A 925 6.47 3.40 16.91
C MET A 925 5.79 4.25 18.00
N MET A 926 4.71 3.73 18.57
CA MET A 926 4.14 4.26 19.82
C MET A 926 4.58 3.42 21.03
N HIS A 927 5.35 4.00 21.95
CA HIS A 927 5.65 3.38 23.23
C HIS A 927 4.58 3.73 24.28
N ILE A 928 3.98 2.71 24.90
CA ILE A 928 3.09 2.88 26.05
C ILE A 928 3.92 2.62 27.31
N PHE A 929 4.39 3.69 27.96
CA PHE A 929 5.18 3.60 29.19
C PHE A 929 4.30 3.22 30.37
N LEU A 930 4.70 2.22 31.14
CA LEU A 930 3.96 1.71 32.30
C LEU A 930 4.79 1.89 33.57
N GLY A 931 4.18 2.49 34.60
CA GLY A 931 4.83 2.77 35.88
C GLY A 931 4.89 1.56 36.83
N GLU A 932 4.09 0.54 36.55
CA GLU A 932 3.90 -0.66 37.36
C GLU A 932 3.79 -1.91 36.46
N GLU A 933 3.72 -3.08 37.08
CA GLU A 933 3.39 -4.32 36.39
C GLU A 933 1.87 -4.37 36.11
N PRO A 934 1.42 -4.30 34.83
CA PRO A 934 0.00 -4.37 34.50
C PRO A 934 -0.52 -5.79 34.58
N GLU A 935 -1.82 -5.99 34.80
CA GLU A 935 -2.43 -7.32 34.68
C GLU A 935 -2.32 -7.85 33.23
N PRO A 936 -1.83 -9.09 33.01
CA PRO A 936 -1.64 -9.66 31.67
C PRO A 936 -2.90 -9.60 30.79
N GLU A 937 -4.06 -9.92 31.35
CA GLU A 937 -5.35 -9.93 30.66
C GLU A 937 -5.81 -8.51 30.29
N ALA A 938 -5.47 -7.51 31.10
CA ALA A 938 -5.74 -6.11 30.76
C ALA A 938 -4.92 -5.66 29.55
N LEU A 939 -3.65 -6.09 29.44
CA LEU A 939 -2.85 -5.89 28.24
C LEU A 939 -3.41 -6.64 27.04
N ALA A 940 -3.92 -7.85 27.22
CA ALA A 940 -4.55 -8.62 26.15
C ALA A 940 -5.78 -7.90 25.57
N ASP A 941 -6.65 -7.40 26.44
CA ASP A 941 -7.82 -6.62 26.05
C ASP A 941 -7.43 -5.30 25.35
N LEU A 942 -6.39 -4.63 25.85
CA LEU A 942 -5.86 -3.42 25.21
C LEU A 942 -5.28 -3.75 23.83
N ALA A 943 -4.44 -4.77 23.71
CA ALA A 943 -3.87 -5.20 22.43
C ALA A 943 -4.96 -5.51 21.42
N LYS A 944 -6.00 -6.23 21.84
CA LYS A 944 -7.17 -6.56 21.01
C LYS A 944 -7.90 -5.29 20.53
N LYS A 945 -8.05 -4.27 21.38
CA LYS A 945 -8.61 -2.97 20.99
C LYS A 945 -7.69 -2.23 20.02
N LEU A 946 -6.38 -2.20 20.26
CA LEU A 946 -5.39 -1.56 19.38
C LEU A 946 -5.38 -2.18 17.98
N THR A 947 -5.64 -3.49 17.84
CA THR A 947 -5.80 -4.12 16.51
C THR A 947 -6.94 -3.55 15.67
N GLN A 948 -7.91 -2.86 16.28
CA GLN A 948 -9.05 -2.25 15.58
C GLN A 948 -8.78 -0.79 15.18
N THR A 949 -7.63 -0.25 15.54
CA THR A 949 -7.19 1.11 15.20
C THR A 949 -6.35 1.11 13.93
N GLU A 950 -6.03 2.31 13.44
CA GLU A 950 -5.13 2.50 12.30
C GLU A 950 -3.63 2.62 12.71
N LEU A 951 -3.30 2.29 13.96
CA LEU A 951 -1.90 2.21 14.43
C LEU A 951 -1.15 1.10 13.69
N ILE A 952 0.11 1.34 13.35
CA ILE A 952 0.98 0.36 12.69
C ILE A 952 1.76 -0.43 13.73
N TYR A 953 2.43 0.28 14.65
CA TYR A 953 3.35 -0.30 15.62
C TYR A 953 3.14 0.28 17.01
N TRP A 954 3.15 -0.60 18.01
CA TRP A 954 3.22 -0.18 19.40
C TRP A 954 4.06 -1.13 20.25
N SER A 955 4.36 -0.70 21.47
CA SER A 955 4.96 -1.54 22.51
C SER A 955 4.39 -1.21 23.89
N TYR A 956 4.32 -2.22 24.74
CA TYR A 956 4.15 -2.05 26.17
C TYR A 956 5.53 -1.92 26.80
N THR A 957 5.76 -0.85 27.55
CA THR A 957 7.07 -0.51 28.12
C THR A 957 6.96 -0.34 29.63
N PRO A 958 6.81 -1.43 30.41
CA PRO A 958 7.01 -1.39 31.85
C PRO A 958 8.46 -1.03 32.17
N ALA A 959 8.62 -0.15 33.17
CA ALA A 959 9.90 0.05 33.82
C ALA A 959 10.30 -1.23 34.57
N VAL A 960 11.59 -1.54 34.60
CA VAL A 960 12.11 -2.69 35.36
C VAL A 960 13.21 -2.19 36.28
N THR A 961 13.09 -2.39 37.58
CA THR A 961 14.07 -1.95 38.57
C THR A 961 14.92 -3.13 39.05
N HIS A 962 16.22 -3.06 38.82
CA HIS A 962 17.20 -4.03 39.30
C HIS A 962 17.94 -3.49 40.53
N CYS A 963 18.09 -4.28 41.58
CA CYS A 963 18.86 -3.91 42.75
C CYS A 963 20.29 -4.47 42.67
N ASN A 964 21.29 -3.59 42.62
CA ASN A 964 22.71 -3.99 42.57
C ASN A 964 23.24 -4.52 43.91
N THR A 965 22.45 -4.44 44.99
CA THR A 965 22.86 -4.92 46.33
C THR A 965 22.41 -6.36 46.60
N CYS A 966 21.16 -6.69 46.25
CA CYS A 966 20.59 -8.03 46.49
C CYS A 966 20.29 -8.80 45.20
N GLU A 967 20.66 -8.24 44.04
CA GLU A 967 20.55 -8.83 42.70
C GLU A 967 19.13 -9.24 42.28
N LYS A 968 18.11 -8.69 42.94
CA LYS A 968 16.70 -8.93 42.60
C LYS A 968 16.20 -7.88 41.61
N THR A 969 15.35 -8.33 40.71
CA THR A 969 14.70 -7.49 39.69
C THR A 969 13.20 -7.44 39.91
N PHE A 970 12.61 -6.26 39.78
CA PHE A 970 11.20 -5.97 40.00
C PHE A 970 10.62 -5.24 38.78
N THR A 971 9.37 -5.49 38.45
CA THR A 971 8.65 -4.75 37.41
C THR A 971 7.93 -3.57 38.05
N GLY A 972 8.16 -2.37 37.52
CA GLY A 972 7.73 -1.10 38.09
C GLY A 972 8.88 -0.12 38.32
N LEU A 973 8.52 1.15 38.46
CA LEU A 973 9.44 2.26 38.68
C LEU A 973 9.62 2.50 40.18
N TYR A 974 10.68 1.94 40.76
CA TYR A 974 10.99 2.10 42.18
C TYR A 974 12.23 2.99 42.37
N THR A 975 12.23 3.81 43.43
CA THR A 975 13.39 4.60 43.85
C THR A 975 14.23 3.90 44.93
N LYS A 976 13.69 2.83 45.54
CA LYS A 976 14.35 1.97 46.52
C LYS A 976 14.00 0.52 46.25
N CYS A 977 14.91 -0.41 46.53
CA CYS A 977 14.67 -1.84 46.35
C CYS A 977 13.51 -2.32 47.26
N PRO A 978 12.43 -2.90 46.69
CA PRO A 978 11.31 -3.42 47.48
C PRO A 978 11.69 -4.55 48.46
N SER A 979 12.78 -5.27 48.20
CA SER A 979 13.20 -6.41 49.05
C SER A 979 14.21 -6.04 50.14
N CYS A 980 15.08 -5.03 49.97
CA CYS A 980 16.14 -4.71 50.93
C CYS A 980 16.28 -3.22 51.27
N GLY A 981 15.48 -2.34 50.65
CA GLY A 981 15.50 -0.90 50.91
C GLY A 981 16.67 -0.13 50.31
N SER A 982 17.62 -0.80 49.63
CA SER A 982 18.79 -0.16 49.00
C SER A 982 18.40 0.86 47.92
N GLU A 983 19.11 1.98 47.87
CA GLU A 983 19.03 3.00 46.81
C GLU A 983 19.99 2.70 45.64
N ASN A 984 20.86 1.69 45.77
CA ASN A 984 21.74 1.25 44.69
C ASN A 984 20.98 0.37 43.70
N ILE A 985 20.19 1.03 42.85
CA ILE A 985 19.31 0.41 41.86
C ILE A 985 19.60 0.91 40.45
N ASP A 986 19.31 0.08 39.46
CA ASP A 986 19.26 0.45 38.05
C ASP A 986 17.84 0.32 37.54
N VAL A 987 17.29 1.40 36.98
CA VAL A 987 16.03 1.36 36.24
C VAL A 987 16.33 1.02 34.79
N TRP A 988 15.63 0.06 34.23
CA TRP A 988 15.67 -0.36 32.85
C TRP A 988 14.38 0.07 32.15
N SER A 989 14.53 0.64 30.96
CA SER A 989 13.38 1.05 30.13
C SER A 989 13.75 1.08 28.65
N ARG A 990 12.71 1.13 27.81
CA ARG A 990 12.77 1.23 26.35
C ARG A 990 12.53 2.69 25.93
N ILE A 991 13.54 3.55 26.03
CA ILE A 991 13.36 5.01 25.80
C ILE A 991 13.09 5.33 24.32
N ILE A 992 13.86 4.76 23.39
CA ILE A 992 13.77 5.02 21.94
C ILE A 992 13.60 3.75 21.09
N GLY A 993 13.37 2.59 21.71
CA GLY A 993 13.10 1.34 20.97
C GLY A 993 13.58 0.05 21.63
N TYR A 994 14.65 0.07 22.43
CA TYR A 994 15.21 -1.15 23.04
C TYR A 994 15.52 -0.97 24.52
N TYR A 995 15.47 -2.06 25.30
CA TYR A 995 15.70 -2.02 26.74
C TYR A 995 17.18 -1.80 27.07
N ARG A 996 17.46 -0.78 27.88
CA ARG A 996 18.77 -0.52 28.51
C ARG A 996 18.59 0.09 29.89
N PRO A 997 19.58 -0.08 30.80
CA PRO A 997 19.56 0.62 32.07
C PRO A 997 19.72 2.12 31.82
N LEU A 998 19.03 2.95 32.60
CA LEU A 998 19.04 4.41 32.48
C LEU A 998 20.47 4.95 32.43
N ARG A 999 21.39 4.41 33.25
CA ARG A 999 22.79 4.85 33.30
C ARG A 999 23.51 4.82 31.94
N ASN A 1000 23.11 3.95 31.00
CA ASN A 1000 23.73 3.82 29.69
C ASN A 1000 23.29 4.91 28.70
N TRP A 1001 22.09 5.46 28.88
CA TRP A 1001 21.56 6.51 28.02
C TRP A 1001 22.32 7.82 28.21
N ASN A 1002 22.35 8.64 27.16
CA ASN A 1002 22.95 9.97 27.26
C ASN A 1002 22.28 10.83 28.36
N PRO A 1003 23.00 11.81 28.93
CA PRO A 1003 22.49 12.63 30.04
C PRO A 1003 21.13 13.25 29.76
N GLN A 1004 20.91 13.71 28.52
CA GLN A 1004 19.68 14.35 28.10
C GLN A 1004 18.49 13.39 28.13
N ARG A 1005 18.65 12.18 27.58
CA ARG A 1005 17.63 11.13 27.60
C ARG A 1005 17.37 10.58 29.00
N ARG A 1006 18.39 10.50 29.86
CA ARG A 1006 18.22 10.12 31.28
C ARG A 1006 17.32 11.09 32.03
N LYS A 1007 17.50 12.39 31.82
CA LYS A 1007 16.66 13.42 32.44
C LYS A 1007 15.26 13.45 31.81
N GLU A 1008 15.18 13.36 30.48
CA GLU A 1008 13.91 13.33 29.75
C GLU A 1008 13.03 12.12 30.10
N PHE A 1009 13.61 10.96 30.43
CA PHE A 1009 12.85 9.79 30.87
C PHE A 1009 11.87 10.10 32.02
N TRP A 1010 12.29 10.94 32.97
CA TRP A 1010 11.48 11.28 34.15
C TRP A 1010 10.34 12.27 33.86
N THR A 1011 10.35 12.92 32.69
CA THR A 1011 9.25 13.82 32.28
C THR A 1011 8.13 13.06 31.57
N ARG A 1012 8.34 11.78 31.23
CA ARG A 1012 7.39 10.98 30.46
C ARG A 1012 6.15 10.61 31.27
N LYS A 1013 4.99 10.63 30.62
CA LYS A 1013 3.75 10.09 31.17
C LYS A 1013 3.85 8.57 31.22
N HIS A 1014 3.80 8.03 32.43
CA HIS A 1014 3.69 6.60 32.69
C HIS A 1014 2.22 6.30 33.03
N TYR A 1015 1.60 5.39 32.27
CA TYR A 1015 0.24 4.93 32.49
C TYR A 1015 0.21 3.86 33.59
N VAL A 1016 -0.90 3.82 34.31
CA VAL A 1016 -1.20 2.95 35.47
C VAL A 1016 -2.54 2.29 35.14
N PHE A 1017 -2.67 0.97 35.34
CA PHE A 1017 -3.77 0.17 34.80
C PHE A 1017 -4.65 -0.47 35.87
#